data_AF-A0A6A6STQ3-F1
#
_entry.id   AF-A0A6A6STQ3-F1
#
_cell.length_a   1.000
_cell.length_b   1.000
_cell.length_c   1.000
_cell.angle_alpha   90.00
_cell.angle_beta   90.00
_cell.angle_gamma   90.00
#
_symmetry.space_group_name_H-M   'P 1'
#
loop_
_entity.id
_entity.type
_entity.pdbx_description
1 polymer ?
#
loop_
_entity_poly.entity_id
_entity_poly.type
_entity_poly.pdbx_seq_one_letter_code
_entity_poly.pdbx_strand_id
1 'polypeptide(L)'
;MSRSKIYRQIALLFCSHFLLLIPNISATLLKGRGNCCGSATDDCVTDDDPAGINSNINEQPDDATDDKRPSIGIEFETSWRYLEPKNPDACGQTLINLLKGHAINPPDHHGDAWELTADTSIHKQLSLEYILNGKEIYVGDNDARRAAGQVAADYTSWNPHGDMANNEHHVEGSDPRCDPWVIVDDITRKGASAVDVRWSPQVTAPMPFEAILELVRYAWNNQPSALLPPGLRATSQGFQVYITKDFFQASSGGFSADDVKDDALGFFSILMTWVKLPNNAENDWEHDPATSYKMYIGIMPRTDFTSMYSLFKESNTMQGSLYDMVKKLACYNNEDNGNAVSGTLADPKTNDFLDTITFKAFDRTNPQIINKLTVKDWIASIEAGTSPDELTKLDLNIDGSIGALRDRTESVLGTQRQVPLFEFRKLENAATSEFADRADAYEQEVVRLHNAHANAARFIKQREVPRFSHIKRQGLNASCPTATISGTSTETAPPTTSAPPMPSCSYLYAAPDNGIEMNACVCGSVTLPPLTLTNAPNQEASCSYTAMPSSSVANPITIPTQYWTNNCQACTLIGGIADAATCTSVGGCTPTSAPKPVLAIEISNNSIPIGNADNFDDGKDLRTDFYTQLQNICPDSSDHCDSTQTAEVHGIPIIIGEEVDFEVLSLVVQDSHYSSKDDRDRMLAAAMATWQQAVSKSCKEVEYHDDEPDVGSGCGNGALVNQSPFTDPQNNRRAARCKDCPRNDHQCRYNGTLCTGADHIHANLAGSSGPYENYMDIAFSVKLDGVSAFDEFICEVAVNGLNDLAMAIAPELAGPDIMEDIDLQAACESLAGGL
;
A
#
# COMPACT_ATOMS: atom_id res chain seq x y z
N MET A 1 -49.74 -34.61 0.72
CA MET A 1 -49.16 -34.72 -0.64
C MET A 1 -48.73 -33.33 -1.08
N SER A 2 -47.42 -33.10 -1.22
CA SER A 2 -46.82 -31.76 -1.33
C SER A 2 -46.59 -31.34 -2.79
N ARG A 3 -46.80 -30.04 -3.07
CA ARG A 3 -46.70 -29.33 -4.37
C ARG A 3 -45.36 -29.45 -5.09
N SER A 4 -44.35 -30.08 -4.48
CA SER A 4 -43.02 -30.34 -5.07
C SER A 4 -43.03 -31.32 -6.25
N LYS A 5 -44.02 -32.23 -6.35
CA LYS A 5 -44.05 -33.23 -7.44
C LYS A 5 -44.59 -32.73 -8.79
N ILE A 6 -45.31 -31.61 -8.82
CA ILE A 6 -45.93 -31.10 -10.05
C ILE A 6 -44.94 -30.30 -10.90
N TYR A 7 -44.02 -29.56 -10.27
CA TYR A 7 -42.99 -28.80 -11.01
C TYR A 7 -41.91 -29.67 -11.65
N ARG A 8 -41.60 -30.83 -11.06
CA ARG A 8 -40.64 -31.79 -11.65
C ARG A 8 -41.16 -32.50 -12.90
N GLN A 9 -42.49 -32.65 -13.07
CA GLN A 9 -43.04 -33.26 -14.28
C GLN A 9 -43.23 -32.27 -15.43
N ILE A 10 -43.37 -30.97 -15.16
CA ILE A 10 -43.50 -29.95 -16.22
C ILE A 10 -42.13 -29.62 -16.85
N ALA A 11 -41.04 -29.64 -16.07
CA ALA A 11 -39.69 -29.44 -16.59
C ALA A 11 -39.17 -30.59 -17.47
N LEU A 12 -39.62 -31.83 -17.20
CA LEU A 12 -39.27 -33.02 -17.99
C LEU A 12 -40.04 -33.14 -19.32
N LEU A 13 -41.13 -32.40 -19.49
CA LEU A 13 -41.94 -32.40 -20.72
C LEU A 13 -41.45 -31.38 -21.76
N PHE A 14 -40.68 -30.36 -21.36
CA PHE A 14 -40.14 -29.35 -22.28
C PHE A 14 -38.77 -29.72 -22.89
N CYS A 15 -38.02 -30.65 -22.32
CA CYS A 15 -36.74 -31.10 -22.87
C CYS A 15 -36.85 -32.16 -23.98
N SER A 16 -38.04 -32.71 -24.22
CA SER A 16 -38.24 -33.87 -25.13
C SER A 16 -38.92 -33.54 -26.45
N HIS A 17 -38.98 -32.27 -26.88
CA HIS A 17 -39.67 -31.88 -28.13
C HIS A 17 -38.89 -30.99 -29.10
N PHE A 18 -37.57 -30.80 -28.92
CA PHE A 18 -36.76 -29.98 -29.83
C PHE A 18 -35.71 -30.74 -30.65
N LEU A 19 -35.73 -32.09 -30.64
CA LEU A 19 -34.71 -32.93 -31.29
C LEU A 19 -35.23 -33.82 -32.42
N LEU A 20 -36.38 -33.48 -33.01
CA LEU A 20 -36.91 -34.17 -34.18
C LEU A 20 -37.49 -33.15 -35.16
N LEU A 21 -36.64 -32.55 -36.00
CA LEU A 21 -37.00 -32.07 -37.34
C LEU A 21 -35.72 -31.82 -38.15
N ILE A 22 -35.61 -32.60 -39.24
CA ILE A 22 -34.79 -32.46 -40.46
C ILE A 22 -33.65 -33.51 -40.62
N PRO A 23 -33.55 -34.18 -41.79
CA PRO A 23 -33.09 -35.57 -41.88
C PRO A 23 -31.76 -35.79 -42.62
N ASN A 24 -31.15 -36.95 -42.36
CA ASN A 24 -30.34 -37.83 -43.22
C ASN A 24 -29.29 -37.23 -44.18
N ILE A 25 -28.03 -37.66 -44.05
CA ILE A 25 -27.37 -38.57 -45.01
C ILE A 25 -26.12 -39.20 -44.35
N SER A 26 -25.93 -40.47 -44.65
CA SER A 26 -25.03 -41.46 -44.05
C SER A 26 -23.52 -41.23 -44.23
N ALA A 27 -22.78 -41.87 -43.31
CA ALA A 27 -21.41 -42.33 -43.48
C ALA A 27 -21.20 -43.12 -44.79
N THR A 28 -20.01 -43.07 -45.41
CA THR A 28 -18.88 -43.99 -45.18
C THR A 28 -17.82 -43.91 -46.32
N LEU A 29 -16.54 -44.12 -45.96
CA LEU A 29 -15.41 -44.73 -46.71
C LEU A 29 -14.53 -43.90 -47.69
N LEU A 30 -13.25 -43.90 -47.31
CA LEU A 30 -12.03 -44.25 -48.09
C LEU A 30 -11.34 -43.25 -49.04
N LYS A 31 -10.06 -43.03 -48.68
CA LYS A 31 -8.83 -43.06 -49.51
C LYS A 31 -8.75 -42.19 -50.78
N GLY A 32 -7.69 -41.38 -50.80
CA GLY A 32 -6.95 -41.00 -52.01
C GLY A 32 -6.28 -39.63 -51.82
N ARG A 33 -5.01 -39.56 -51.42
CA ARG A 33 -3.86 -39.35 -52.32
C ARG A 33 -4.07 -38.25 -53.37
N GLY A 34 -3.24 -37.22 -53.25
CA GLY A 34 -2.37 -36.78 -54.34
C GLY A 34 -2.79 -35.51 -55.08
N ASN A 35 -1.93 -34.49 -54.93
CA ASN A 35 -1.49 -33.48 -55.90
C ASN A 35 -2.52 -32.86 -56.86
N CYS A 36 -2.58 -31.52 -56.85
CA CYS A 36 -1.98 -30.67 -57.89
C CYS A 36 -2.44 -29.21 -57.71
N CYS A 37 -1.56 -28.35 -57.18
CA CYS A 37 -1.60 -26.94 -57.53
C CYS A 37 -1.11 -26.82 -58.98
N GLY A 38 -2.06 -26.65 -59.90
CA GLY A 38 -1.79 -26.40 -61.31
C GLY A 38 -2.10 -24.95 -61.66
N SER A 39 -1.16 -24.35 -62.38
CA SER A 39 -1.23 -23.12 -63.17
C SER A 39 -1.42 -21.77 -62.48
N ALA A 40 -0.33 -21.00 -62.55
CA ALA A 40 -0.24 -19.57 -62.79
C ALA A 40 -1.53 -18.89 -63.31
N THR A 41 -2.08 -18.01 -62.47
CA THR A 41 -2.30 -16.56 -62.66
C THR A 41 -3.39 -16.14 -61.68
N ASP A 42 -3.05 -15.21 -60.78
CA ASP A 42 -3.89 -14.29 -60.00
C ASP A 42 -5.21 -14.74 -59.33
N ASP A 43 -5.38 -14.22 -58.11
CA ASP A 43 -6.60 -14.13 -57.31
C ASP A 43 -7.16 -15.41 -56.68
N CYS A 44 -6.58 -15.74 -55.52
CA CYS A 44 -7.30 -16.33 -54.37
C CYS A 44 -6.82 -15.66 -53.08
N VAL A 45 -7.14 -14.38 -52.90
CA VAL A 45 -7.20 -13.73 -51.58
C VAL A 45 -8.66 -13.36 -51.33
N THR A 46 -9.36 -14.25 -50.64
CA THR A 46 -10.57 -13.91 -49.88
C THR A 46 -10.48 -14.66 -48.56
N ASP A 47 -9.63 -14.16 -47.67
CA ASP A 47 -9.78 -14.34 -46.23
C ASP A 47 -10.06 -12.94 -45.67
N ASP A 48 -11.35 -12.64 -45.51
CA ASP A 48 -11.85 -11.57 -44.63
C ASP A 48 -11.68 -12.05 -43.18
N ASP A 49 -10.44 -12.25 -42.75
CA ASP A 49 -10.09 -12.35 -41.35
C ASP A 49 -9.37 -11.05 -40.97
N PRO A 50 -10.02 -10.11 -40.27
CA PRO A 50 -9.34 -8.91 -39.76
C PRO A 50 -8.30 -9.24 -38.66
N ALA A 51 -7.90 -10.50 -38.52
CA ALA A 51 -7.00 -11.05 -37.50
C ALA A 51 -5.52 -11.15 -37.92
N GLY A 52 -5.07 -10.38 -38.92
CA GLY A 52 -3.66 -10.33 -39.34
C GLY A 52 -2.67 -9.76 -38.31
N ILE A 53 -3.14 -9.31 -37.15
CA ILE A 53 -2.31 -8.73 -36.07
C ILE A 53 -1.86 -9.79 -35.05
N ASN A 54 -2.37 -11.03 -35.14
CA ASN A 54 -2.18 -12.08 -34.13
C ASN A 54 -0.90 -12.95 -34.28
N SER A 55 0.03 -12.63 -35.19
CA SER A 55 1.13 -13.58 -35.53
C SER A 55 2.56 -13.09 -35.28
N ASN A 56 2.79 -11.84 -34.89
CA ASN A 56 4.14 -11.31 -34.66
C ASN A 56 4.37 -10.82 -33.22
N ILE A 57 3.74 -11.45 -32.23
CA ILE A 57 4.48 -11.67 -30.98
C ILE A 57 5.42 -12.82 -31.34
N ASN A 58 6.52 -12.49 -32.00
CA ASN A 58 7.61 -13.45 -32.23
C ASN A 58 7.92 -14.09 -30.88
N GLU A 59 8.28 -15.38 -30.89
CA GLU A 59 8.74 -16.09 -29.70
C GLU A 59 9.73 -15.21 -28.93
N GLN A 60 9.27 -14.54 -27.87
CA GLN A 60 10.16 -13.69 -27.11
C GLN A 60 11.16 -14.62 -26.38
N PRO A 61 12.44 -14.24 -26.28
CA PRO A 61 13.42 -15.05 -25.58
C PRO A 61 13.07 -15.30 -24.10
N ASP A 62 12.18 -14.54 -23.48
CA ASP A 62 11.70 -14.75 -22.10
C ASP A 62 10.47 -15.69 -21.98
N ASP A 63 10.08 -16.39 -23.06
CA ASP A 63 8.93 -17.32 -23.08
C ASP A 63 9.18 -18.60 -22.26
N ALA A 64 8.10 -19.33 -21.94
CA ALA A 64 8.14 -20.54 -21.15
C ALA A 64 8.82 -21.70 -21.90
N THR A 65 9.46 -22.58 -21.16
CA THR A 65 10.09 -23.80 -21.67
C THR A 65 9.05 -24.78 -22.24
N ASP A 66 9.39 -25.43 -23.35
CA ASP A 66 8.53 -26.46 -23.93
C ASP A 66 8.51 -27.75 -23.11
N ASP A 67 9.58 -28.03 -22.36
CA ASP A 67 9.68 -29.20 -21.48
C ASP A 67 9.13 -28.96 -20.07
N LYS A 68 8.66 -27.73 -19.78
CA LYS A 68 8.04 -27.30 -18.52
C LYS A 68 8.96 -27.41 -17.32
N ARG A 69 10.27 -27.49 -17.53
CA ARG A 69 11.23 -27.34 -16.42
C ARG A 69 11.23 -25.87 -15.99
N PRO A 70 11.44 -25.59 -14.70
CA PRO A 70 11.49 -24.20 -14.27
C PRO A 70 12.66 -23.48 -14.92
N SER A 71 12.38 -22.33 -15.51
CA SER A 71 13.37 -21.46 -16.10
C SER A 71 13.31 -20.04 -15.56
N ILE A 72 14.28 -19.23 -15.95
CA ILE A 72 14.38 -17.83 -15.56
C ILE A 72 14.80 -16.98 -16.77
N GLY A 73 13.89 -16.10 -17.20
CA GLY A 73 14.19 -15.02 -18.13
C GLY A 73 14.54 -13.74 -17.38
N ILE A 74 15.49 -12.97 -17.88
CA ILE A 74 15.85 -11.67 -17.28
C ILE A 74 16.02 -10.64 -18.38
N GLU A 75 15.31 -9.54 -18.29
CA GLU A 75 15.43 -8.39 -19.18
C GLU A 75 16.21 -7.30 -18.45
N PHE A 76 17.23 -6.73 -19.09
CA PHE A 76 17.88 -5.51 -18.67
C PHE A 76 17.53 -4.42 -19.68
N GLU A 77 16.62 -3.52 -19.31
CA GLU A 77 16.20 -2.39 -20.14
C GLU A 77 16.86 -1.09 -19.66
N THR A 78 17.34 -0.21 -20.55
CA THR A 78 17.84 1.11 -20.14
C THR A 78 16.95 2.23 -20.65
N SER A 79 16.61 3.17 -19.75
CA SER A 79 15.94 4.42 -20.08
C SER A 79 16.93 5.57 -20.30
N TRP A 80 18.23 5.30 -20.47
CA TRP A 80 19.26 6.34 -20.60
C TRP A 80 19.86 6.42 -21.99
N ARG A 81 19.71 5.37 -22.79
CA ARG A 81 20.18 5.31 -24.17
C ARG A 81 19.08 4.74 -25.04
N TYR A 82 18.73 5.51 -26.06
CA TYR A 82 17.65 5.19 -26.98
C TYR A 82 18.19 5.11 -28.39
N LEU A 83 17.49 4.35 -29.23
CA LEU A 83 17.62 4.41 -30.67
C LEU A 83 16.56 5.35 -31.23
N GLU A 84 17.00 6.35 -31.98
CA GLU A 84 16.16 7.18 -32.81
C GLU A 84 16.35 6.82 -34.29
N PRO A 85 15.28 6.81 -35.09
CA PRO A 85 15.44 6.64 -36.52
C PRO A 85 16.19 7.86 -37.06
N LYS A 86 17.21 7.64 -37.91
CA LYS A 86 17.97 8.75 -38.51
C LYS A 86 17.09 9.70 -39.32
N ASN A 87 15.94 9.21 -39.80
CA ASN A 87 14.90 9.99 -40.46
C ASN A 87 13.56 9.91 -39.69
N PRO A 88 13.38 10.71 -38.62
CA PRO A 88 12.23 10.59 -37.73
C PRO A 88 10.89 10.95 -38.37
N ASP A 89 10.89 11.78 -39.42
CA ASP A 89 9.67 12.14 -40.15
C ASP A 89 9.12 10.97 -40.99
N ALA A 90 9.99 10.01 -41.34
CA ALA A 90 9.61 8.86 -42.15
C ALA A 90 9.18 7.63 -41.33
N CYS A 91 9.44 7.63 -40.01
CA CYS A 91 9.12 6.53 -39.12
C CYS A 91 7.95 6.89 -38.18
N GLY A 92 6.76 6.34 -38.45
CA GLY A 92 5.58 6.52 -37.61
C GLY A 92 5.58 5.57 -36.40
N GLN A 93 4.93 5.96 -35.29
CA GLN A 93 4.87 5.15 -34.05
C GLN A 93 4.39 3.71 -34.28
N THR A 94 3.45 3.49 -35.19
CA THR A 94 2.99 2.13 -35.52
C THR A 94 4.11 1.23 -36.04
N LEU A 95 5.04 1.76 -36.85
CA LEU A 95 6.18 0.99 -37.35
C LEU A 95 7.18 0.71 -36.21
N ILE A 96 7.40 1.70 -35.35
CA ILE A 96 8.27 1.57 -34.17
C ILE A 96 7.74 0.47 -33.23
N ASN A 97 6.43 0.46 -32.99
CA ASN A 97 5.76 -0.54 -32.16
C ASN A 97 5.83 -1.97 -32.74
N LEU A 98 6.15 -2.14 -34.02
CA LEU A 98 6.37 -3.45 -34.64
C LEU A 98 7.80 -3.97 -34.42
N LEU A 99 8.72 -3.13 -33.93
CA LEU A 99 10.12 -3.50 -33.70
C LEU A 99 10.40 -3.95 -32.27
N LYS A 100 9.37 -3.98 -31.41
CA LYS A 100 9.50 -4.55 -30.06
C LYS A 100 9.98 -5.99 -30.13
N GLY A 101 11.00 -6.32 -29.34
CA GLY A 101 11.60 -7.66 -29.27
C GLY A 101 12.42 -8.06 -30.49
N HIS A 102 12.63 -7.17 -31.46
CA HIS A 102 13.50 -7.46 -32.61
C HIS A 102 14.97 -7.20 -32.29
N ALA A 103 15.85 -8.03 -32.84
CA ALA A 103 17.29 -7.97 -32.59
C ALA A 103 17.95 -6.69 -33.13
N ILE A 104 18.95 -6.16 -32.42
CA ILE A 104 19.74 -4.99 -32.84
C ILE A 104 21.09 -5.45 -33.39
N ASN A 105 21.41 -5.01 -34.61
CA ASN A 105 22.57 -5.40 -35.40
C ASN A 105 22.83 -6.91 -35.45
N PRO A 106 21.84 -7.77 -35.76
CA PRO A 106 22.10 -9.19 -35.85
C PRO A 106 23.16 -9.48 -36.93
N PRO A 107 24.14 -10.38 -36.68
CA PRO A 107 24.33 -11.23 -35.51
C PRO A 107 25.41 -10.71 -34.54
N ASP A 108 25.58 -9.41 -34.34
CA ASP A 108 26.72 -8.89 -33.58
C ASP A 108 26.50 -8.94 -32.06
N HIS A 109 25.27 -8.74 -31.59
CA HIS A 109 24.92 -8.66 -30.16
C HIS A 109 24.04 -9.83 -29.70
N HIS A 110 24.57 -11.04 -29.80
CA HIS A 110 23.90 -12.27 -29.36
C HIS A 110 24.89 -13.25 -28.72
N GLY A 111 24.36 -14.14 -27.88
CA GLY A 111 25.04 -15.33 -27.38
C GLY A 111 24.10 -16.53 -27.34
N ASP A 112 24.58 -17.67 -26.82
CA ASP A 112 23.79 -18.91 -26.78
C ASP A 112 22.50 -18.78 -25.94
N ALA A 113 22.49 -17.87 -24.97
CA ALA A 113 21.41 -17.70 -23.99
C ALA A 113 21.02 -16.23 -23.75
N TRP A 114 21.40 -15.32 -24.64
CA TRP A 114 21.03 -13.90 -24.54
C TRP A 114 21.06 -13.21 -25.90
N GLU A 115 20.31 -12.12 -26.03
CA GLU A 115 20.26 -11.27 -27.22
C GLU A 115 20.01 -9.81 -26.85
N LEU A 116 20.55 -8.87 -27.64
CA LEU A 116 20.18 -7.46 -27.59
C LEU A 116 19.01 -7.18 -28.53
N THR A 117 17.89 -6.76 -27.95
CA THR A 117 16.65 -6.42 -28.63
C THR A 117 16.31 -4.94 -28.46
N ALA A 118 15.37 -4.48 -29.28
CA ALA A 118 14.74 -3.18 -29.13
C ALA A 118 13.43 -3.32 -28.31
N ASP A 119 13.24 -2.49 -27.29
CA ASP A 119 11.93 -2.28 -26.67
C ASP A 119 11.33 -0.94 -27.07
N THR A 120 10.01 -0.82 -27.04
CA THR A 120 9.29 0.39 -27.45
C THR A 120 9.15 1.38 -26.31
N SER A 121 9.46 2.65 -26.55
CA SER A 121 9.16 3.74 -25.62
C SER A 121 8.02 4.64 -26.13
N ILE A 122 7.53 5.51 -25.25
CA ILE A 122 6.44 6.47 -25.54
C ILE A 122 6.84 7.63 -26.48
N HIS A 123 8.10 7.72 -26.94
CA HIS A 123 8.66 8.90 -27.61
C HIS A 123 9.19 8.68 -29.03
N LYS A 124 8.58 7.78 -29.84
CA LYS A 124 9.11 7.38 -31.16
C LYS A 124 10.58 6.95 -31.11
N GLN A 125 10.96 6.32 -30.01
CA GLN A 125 12.28 5.85 -29.68
C GLN A 125 12.19 4.36 -29.33
N LEU A 126 13.30 3.66 -29.50
CA LEU A 126 13.44 2.31 -28.97
C LEU A 126 14.44 2.32 -27.80
N SER A 127 14.07 1.70 -26.68
CA SER A 127 15.02 1.41 -25.59
C SER A 127 15.93 0.25 -26.01
N LEU A 128 17.17 0.27 -25.54
CA LEU A 128 18.02 -0.92 -25.62
C LEU A 128 17.61 -1.91 -24.53
N GLU A 129 17.48 -3.18 -24.90
CA GLU A 129 17.06 -4.24 -24.00
C GLU A 129 17.93 -5.49 -24.20
N TYR A 130 18.62 -5.94 -23.17
CA TYR A 130 19.23 -7.27 -23.21
C TYR A 130 18.30 -8.29 -22.58
N ILE A 131 17.94 -9.34 -23.33
CA ILE A 131 17.12 -10.43 -22.84
C ILE A 131 18.00 -11.66 -22.62
N LEU A 132 17.97 -12.19 -21.40
CA LEU A 132 18.48 -13.50 -21.05
C LEU A 132 17.38 -14.51 -21.32
N ASN A 133 17.65 -15.46 -22.22
CA ASN A 133 16.66 -16.34 -22.80
C ASN A 133 16.16 -17.39 -21.80
N GLY A 134 14.94 -17.20 -21.29
CA GLY A 134 14.26 -18.09 -20.36
C GLY A 134 13.93 -19.47 -20.95
N LYS A 135 13.97 -19.68 -22.26
CA LYS A 135 13.84 -21.03 -22.84
C LYS A 135 15.11 -21.87 -22.66
N GLU A 136 16.26 -21.22 -22.53
CA GLU A 136 17.58 -21.86 -22.49
C GLU A 136 18.21 -21.82 -21.08
N ILE A 137 17.75 -20.93 -20.19
CA ILE A 137 18.29 -20.76 -18.83
C ILE A 137 17.36 -21.39 -17.80
N TYR A 138 17.76 -22.54 -17.26
CA TYR A 138 17.00 -23.25 -16.23
C TYR A 138 17.36 -22.80 -14.82
N VAL A 139 16.35 -22.74 -13.95
CA VAL A 139 16.52 -22.40 -12.53
C VAL A 139 17.40 -23.44 -11.82
N GLY A 140 18.46 -22.97 -11.17
CA GLY A 140 19.37 -23.77 -10.36
C GLY A 140 20.63 -24.24 -11.11
N ASP A 141 20.72 -23.98 -12.42
CA ASP A 141 21.89 -24.32 -13.22
C ASP A 141 23.00 -23.23 -13.12
N ASN A 142 22.70 -22.05 -12.53
CA ASN A 142 23.58 -20.87 -12.42
C ASN A 142 23.96 -20.27 -13.78
N ASP A 143 23.13 -20.51 -14.79
CA ASP A 143 23.36 -20.07 -16.16
C ASP A 143 22.97 -18.60 -16.35
N ALA A 144 22.05 -18.07 -15.52
CA ALA A 144 21.64 -16.67 -15.54
C ALA A 144 22.83 -15.74 -15.23
N ARG A 145 23.57 -16.03 -14.16
CA ARG A 145 24.80 -15.30 -13.79
C ARG A 145 25.82 -15.27 -14.92
N ARG A 146 26.01 -16.40 -15.60
CA ARG A 146 26.96 -16.54 -16.71
C ARG A 146 26.52 -15.71 -17.93
N ALA A 147 25.26 -15.82 -18.33
CA ALA A 147 24.70 -15.06 -19.46
C ALA A 147 24.75 -13.55 -19.19
N ALA A 148 24.37 -13.11 -17.99
CA ALA A 148 24.44 -11.71 -17.58
C ALA A 148 25.88 -11.16 -17.60
N GLY A 149 26.86 -11.97 -17.21
CA GLY A 149 28.28 -11.60 -17.31
C GLY A 149 28.76 -11.44 -18.76
N GLN A 150 28.22 -12.23 -19.71
CA GLN A 150 28.52 -12.08 -21.13
C GLN A 150 27.89 -10.81 -21.70
N VAL A 151 26.63 -10.53 -21.35
CA VAL A 151 25.94 -9.29 -21.70
C VAL A 151 26.72 -8.06 -21.22
N ALA A 152 27.15 -8.06 -19.96
CA ALA A 152 27.94 -6.96 -19.40
C ALA A 152 29.26 -6.73 -20.16
N ALA A 153 29.92 -7.83 -20.55
CA ALA A 153 31.14 -7.77 -21.35
C ALA A 153 30.87 -7.24 -22.77
N ASP A 154 29.78 -7.66 -23.40
CA ASP A 154 29.36 -7.19 -24.73
C ASP A 154 29.10 -5.67 -24.70
N TYR A 155 28.23 -5.21 -23.79
CA TYR A 155 27.90 -3.79 -23.70
C TYR A 155 29.11 -2.92 -23.35
N THR A 156 30.01 -3.40 -22.48
CA THR A 156 31.25 -2.69 -22.14
C THR A 156 32.20 -2.62 -23.34
N SER A 157 32.28 -3.67 -24.14
CA SER A 157 33.10 -3.71 -25.36
C SER A 157 32.54 -2.82 -26.47
N TRP A 158 31.22 -2.86 -26.67
CA TRP A 158 30.53 -2.03 -27.65
C TRP A 158 30.59 -0.54 -27.26
N ASN A 159 30.41 -0.24 -25.97
CA ASN A 159 30.39 1.10 -25.39
C ASN A 159 29.55 2.09 -26.22
N PRO A 160 28.27 1.79 -26.48
CA PRO A 160 27.43 2.62 -27.33
C PRO A 160 27.28 4.04 -26.76
N HIS A 161 27.31 5.09 -27.58
CA HIS A 161 27.01 6.47 -27.17
C HIS A 161 26.77 7.36 -28.38
N GLY A 162 26.09 8.48 -28.21
CA GLY A 162 25.62 9.31 -29.33
C GLY A 162 26.74 9.92 -30.20
N ASP A 163 27.93 10.11 -29.62
CA ASP A 163 29.09 10.66 -30.32
C ASP A 163 30.03 9.59 -30.93
N MET A 164 29.64 8.31 -30.94
CA MET A 164 30.49 7.24 -31.47
C MET A 164 30.66 7.35 -32.99
N ALA A 165 31.85 7.00 -33.50
CA ALA A 165 32.19 7.19 -34.91
C ALA A 165 31.29 6.40 -35.89
N ASN A 166 30.74 5.26 -35.45
CA ASN A 166 29.84 4.40 -36.23
C ASN A 166 28.49 4.27 -35.52
N ASN A 167 27.81 5.41 -35.33
CA ASN A 167 26.50 5.48 -34.66
C ASN A 167 25.34 5.21 -35.63
N GLU A 168 25.41 4.13 -36.40
CA GLU A 168 24.32 3.69 -37.28
C GLU A 168 24.07 2.21 -37.01
N HIS A 169 22.83 1.89 -36.67
CA HIS A 169 22.40 0.56 -36.24
C HIS A 169 21.20 0.09 -37.07
N HIS A 170 21.11 -1.21 -37.27
CA HIS A 170 20.00 -1.87 -37.94
C HIS A 170 19.17 -2.62 -36.89
N VAL A 171 17.85 -2.49 -36.95
CA VAL A 171 16.94 -3.32 -36.16
C VAL A 171 16.31 -4.33 -37.10
N GLU A 172 16.32 -5.60 -36.72
CA GLU A 172 15.74 -6.66 -37.54
C GLU A 172 14.28 -6.34 -37.90
N GLY A 173 13.90 -6.58 -39.15
CA GLY A 173 12.52 -6.33 -39.60
C GLY A 173 12.14 -4.85 -39.74
N SER A 174 13.08 -3.93 -39.50
CA SER A 174 12.82 -2.49 -39.67
C SER A 174 12.48 -2.14 -41.11
N ASP A 175 11.51 -1.23 -41.25
CA ASP A 175 11.18 -0.67 -42.55
C ASP A 175 12.38 0.15 -43.07
N PRO A 176 12.77 0.02 -44.35
CA PRO A 176 13.90 0.78 -44.90
C PRO A 176 13.79 2.31 -44.78
N ARG A 177 12.60 2.84 -44.47
CA ARG A 177 12.37 4.26 -44.18
C ARG A 177 12.73 4.67 -42.75
N CYS A 178 12.69 3.73 -41.80
CA CYS A 178 13.07 3.93 -40.41
C CYS A 178 14.57 3.71 -40.19
N ASP A 179 15.18 2.82 -40.97
CA ASP A 179 16.61 2.53 -40.93
C ASP A 179 17.49 3.59 -41.64
N PRO A 180 18.74 3.79 -41.19
CA PRO A 180 19.32 3.24 -39.97
C PRO A 180 18.85 4.00 -38.72
N TRP A 181 19.08 3.39 -37.57
CA TRP A 181 18.87 3.98 -36.25
C TRP A 181 20.17 4.56 -35.70
N VAL A 182 20.07 5.55 -34.83
CA VAL A 182 21.21 6.19 -34.16
C VAL A 182 20.97 6.18 -32.66
N ILE A 183 22.01 5.92 -31.89
CA ILE A 183 21.94 6.02 -30.44
C ILE A 183 21.94 7.49 -30.04
N VAL A 184 21.02 7.85 -29.15
CA VAL A 184 20.97 9.15 -28.50
C VAL A 184 21.11 8.94 -26.99
N ASP A 185 21.99 9.74 -26.38
CA ASP A 185 22.16 9.76 -24.93
C ASP A 185 21.17 10.74 -24.30
N ASP A 186 20.66 10.40 -23.12
CA ASP A 186 20.05 11.41 -22.24
C ASP A 186 21.08 12.52 -21.94
N ILE A 187 20.69 13.77 -22.19
CA ILE A 187 21.50 14.99 -22.02
C ILE A 187 22.12 15.07 -20.62
N THR A 188 21.46 14.54 -19.60
CA THR A 188 21.91 14.60 -18.20
C THR A 188 23.13 13.72 -17.90
N ARG A 189 23.49 12.77 -18.78
CA ARG A 189 24.54 11.76 -18.50
C ARG A 189 25.55 11.57 -19.62
N LYS A 190 25.72 12.57 -20.47
CA LYS A 190 26.75 12.57 -21.51
C LYS A 190 28.14 12.30 -20.90
N GLY A 191 28.78 11.21 -21.32
CA GLY A 191 30.10 10.80 -20.85
C GLY A 191 30.14 9.77 -19.71
N ALA A 192 29.00 9.20 -19.31
CA ALA A 192 28.99 8.05 -18.40
C ALA A 192 29.75 6.85 -19.01
N SER A 193 30.54 6.16 -18.19
CA SER A 193 31.23 4.94 -18.60
C SER A 193 30.22 3.82 -18.85
N ALA A 194 30.47 2.94 -19.84
CA ALA A 194 29.57 1.81 -20.14
C ALA A 194 29.28 0.93 -18.92
N VAL A 195 30.27 0.77 -18.03
CA VAL A 195 30.15 -0.05 -16.80
C VAL A 195 29.22 0.56 -15.74
N ASP A 196 28.96 1.87 -15.84
CA ASP A 196 28.16 2.65 -14.88
C ASP A 196 26.75 2.96 -15.41
N VAL A 197 26.44 2.58 -16.65
CA VAL A 197 25.08 2.69 -17.18
C VAL A 197 24.16 1.81 -16.35
N ARG A 198 23.04 2.37 -15.90
CA ARG A 198 22.04 1.63 -15.15
C ARG A 198 20.93 1.16 -16.05
N TRP A 199 20.42 0.01 -15.66
CA TRP A 199 19.37 -0.73 -16.31
C TRP A 199 18.32 -1.08 -15.28
N SER A 200 17.09 -1.23 -15.75
CA SER A 200 15.91 -1.61 -15.00
C SER A 200 15.67 -3.10 -15.21
N PRO A 201 16.16 -3.98 -14.32
CA PRO A 201 15.97 -5.42 -14.47
C PRO A 201 14.50 -5.82 -14.30
N GLN A 202 14.07 -6.80 -15.09
CA GLN A 202 12.78 -7.48 -14.99
C GLN A 202 13.04 -8.98 -15.06
N VAL A 203 12.37 -9.78 -14.22
CA VAL A 203 12.65 -11.22 -14.08
C VAL A 203 11.38 -12.02 -14.32
N THR A 204 11.37 -12.89 -15.33
CA THR A 204 10.27 -13.83 -15.58
C THR A 204 10.62 -15.21 -15.03
N ALA A 205 9.80 -15.74 -14.13
CA ALA A 205 9.99 -17.06 -13.52
C ALA A 205 8.65 -17.73 -13.11
N PRO A 206 8.58 -19.06 -13.09
CA PRO A 206 7.42 -19.79 -12.56
C PRO A 206 7.34 -19.67 -11.03
N MET A 207 6.18 -19.35 -10.44
CA MET A 207 6.04 -19.28 -8.99
C MET A 207 4.79 -19.96 -8.44
N PRO A 208 4.91 -20.79 -7.38
CA PRO A 208 3.73 -21.27 -6.65
C PRO A 208 3.01 -20.10 -5.96
N PHE A 209 1.67 -20.18 -5.85
CA PHE A 209 0.89 -19.12 -5.19
C PHE A 209 1.32 -18.87 -3.73
N GLU A 210 1.84 -19.87 -3.03
CA GLU A 210 2.40 -19.71 -1.68
C GLU A 210 3.63 -18.79 -1.67
N ALA A 211 4.48 -18.88 -2.70
CA ALA A 211 5.61 -17.96 -2.87
C ALA A 211 5.12 -16.54 -3.22
N ILE A 212 4.06 -16.42 -4.03
CA ILE A 212 3.43 -15.12 -4.30
C ILE A 212 2.86 -14.51 -3.02
N LEU A 213 2.21 -15.30 -2.15
CA LEU A 213 1.75 -14.82 -0.85
C LEU A 213 2.91 -14.32 0.00
N GLU A 214 4.03 -15.06 0.03
CA GLU A 214 5.23 -14.66 0.76
C GLU A 214 5.81 -13.34 0.24
N LEU A 215 5.93 -13.18 -1.08
CA LEU A 215 6.42 -11.95 -1.71
C LEU A 215 5.47 -10.77 -1.49
N VAL A 216 4.16 -10.96 -1.60
CA VAL A 216 3.16 -9.92 -1.28
C VAL A 216 3.26 -9.54 0.20
N ARG A 217 3.45 -10.50 1.11
CA ARG A 217 3.69 -10.22 2.54
C ARG A 217 5.00 -9.48 2.77
N TYR A 218 6.07 -9.80 2.02
CA TYR A 218 7.33 -9.09 2.10
C TYR A 218 7.18 -7.64 1.66
N ALA A 219 6.54 -7.41 0.50
CA ALA A 219 6.16 -6.07 0.05
C ALA A 219 5.33 -5.34 1.12
N TRP A 220 4.33 -6.03 1.67
CA TRP A 220 3.46 -5.50 2.72
C TRP A 220 4.18 -5.19 4.02
N ASN A 221 5.32 -5.81 4.32
CA ASN A 221 6.07 -5.58 5.57
C ASN A 221 7.38 -4.81 5.32
N ASN A 222 7.56 -4.23 4.13
CA ASN A 222 8.80 -3.61 3.68
C ASN A 222 10.04 -4.52 3.87
N GLN A 223 9.86 -5.83 3.72
CA GLN A 223 10.94 -6.80 3.81
C GLN A 223 11.65 -6.91 2.46
N PRO A 224 12.99 -6.91 2.44
CA PRO A 224 13.73 -6.97 1.19
C PRO A 224 13.58 -8.35 0.52
N SER A 225 13.50 -8.35 -0.80
CA SER A 225 13.65 -9.53 -1.64
C SER A 225 14.28 -9.12 -2.96
N ALA A 226 15.09 -9.99 -3.56
CA ALA A 226 15.67 -9.72 -4.87
C ALA A 226 14.60 -9.60 -5.97
N LEU A 227 13.42 -10.19 -5.77
CA LEU A 227 12.29 -10.15 -6.72
C LEU A 227 11.28 -9.05 -6.40
N LEU A 228 11.66 -8.07 -5.57
CA LEU A 228 10.80 -6.95 -5.17
C LEU A 228 11.57 -5.62 -5.26
N PRO A 229 10.92 -4.52 -5.68
CA PRO A 229 11.50 -3.19 -5.55
C PRO A 229 11.92 -2.86 -4.11
N PRO A 230 13.04 -2.15 -3.91
CA PRO A 230 13.34 -1.56 -2.62
C PRO A 230 12.27 -0.50 -2.26
N GLY A 231 11.75 -0.53 -1.02
CA GLY A 231 10.82 0.49 -0.52
C GLY A 231 9.37 0.37 -0.98
N LEU A 232 8.89 -0.82 -1.34
CA LEU A 232 7.54 -1.09 -1.88
C LEU A 232 6.37 -0.50 -1.09
N ARG A 233 6.48 -0.36 0.25
CA ARG A 233 5.42 0.26 1.05
C ARG A 233 5.24 1.77 0.77
N ALA A 234 6.29 2.45 0.31
CA ALA A 234 6.40 3.91 0.34
C ALA A 234 6.12 4.61 -1.00
N THR A 235 5.65 3.90 -2.03
CA THR A 235 5.39 4.50 -3.34
C THR A 235 4.02 4.14 -3.88
N SER A 236 3.34 5.10 -4.54
CA SER A 236 2.12 4.87 -5.34
C SER A 236 2.29 3.84 -6.47
N GLN A 237 3.52 3.34 -6.64
CA GLN A 237 4.00 2.47 -7.69
C GLN A 237 4.11 0.98 -7.30
N GLY A 238 3.78 0.64 -6.05
CA GLY A 238 3.95 -0.68 -5.43
C GLY A 238 2.65 -1.37 -5.00
N PHE A 239 1.52 -1.06 -5.63
CA PHE A 239 0.22 -1.51 -5.15
C PHE A 239 0.11 -3.05 -5.13
N GLN A 240 -0.03 -3.62 -3.94
CA GLN A 240 -0.22 -5.05 -3.70
C GLN A 240 -1.29 -5.25 -2.64
N VAL A 241 -2.14 -6.26 -2.83
CA VAL A 241 -3.20 -6.62 -1.89
C VAL A 241 -2.82 -7.88 -1.13
N TYR A 242 -2.55 -7.74 0.16
CA TYR A 242 -2.22 -8.87 1.03
C TYR A 242 -3.47 -9.48 1.66
N ILE A 243 -3.91 -10.63 1.14
CA ILE A 243 -5.07 -11.36 1.66
C ILE A 243 -4.63 -12.30 2.80
N THR A 244 -5.22 -12.10 3.99
CA THR A 244 -4.97 -12.93 5.16
C THR A 244 -6.14 -13.90 5.43
N LYS A 245 -5.96 -14.79 6.40
CA LYS A 245 -7.01 -15.71 6.85
C LYS A 245 -8.25 -14.99 7.39
N ASP A 246 -8.09 -13.77 7.90
CA ASP A 246 -9.19 -13.00 8.50
C ASP A 246 -10.26 -12.60 7.47
N PHE A 247 -9.89 -12.51 6.20
CA PHE A 247 -10.81 -12.24 5.10
C PHE A 247 -11.83 -13.37 4.87
N PHE A 248 -11.59 -14.54 5.49
CA PHE A 248 -12.40 -15.74 5.38
C PHE A 248 -13.22 -16.05 6.64
N GLN A 249 -13.27 -15.13 7.62
CA GLN A 249 -14.11 -15.28 8.81
C GLN A 249 -15.60 -15.45 8.47
N ALA A 250 -16.07 -14.84 7.38
CA ALA A 250 -17.44 -14.97 6.87
C ALA A 250 -17.71 -16.29 6.10
N SER A 251 -16.76 -17.23 6.10
CA SER A 251 -16.82 -18.47 5.31
C SER A 251 -17.02 -18.23 3.79
N SER A 252 -16.47 -17.13 3.28
CA SER A 252 -16.61 -16.70 1.89
C SER A 252 -16.08 -17.78 0.94
N GLY A 253 -16.84 -18.09 -0.12
CA GLY A 253 -16.45 -19.11 -1.08
C GLY A 253 -16.41 -20.54 -0.50
N GLY A 254 -16.98 -20.77 0.69
CA GLY A 254 -16.91 -22.06 1.38
C GLY A 254 -15.57 -22.34 2.07
N PHE A 255 -14.65 -21.37 2.12
CA PHE A 255 -13.41 -21.43 2.89
C PHE A 255 -13.63 -20.83 4.27
N SER A 256 -13.25 -21.54 5.34
CA SER A 256 -13.17 -20.96 6.68
C SER A 256 -11.78 -20.34 6.91
N ALA A 257 -11.65 -19.42 7.86
CA ALA A 257 -10.35 -18.87 8.26
C ALA A 257 -9.35 -19.95 8.72
N ASP A 258 -9.83 -21.04 9.32
CA ASP A 258 -8.99 -22.14 9.78
C ASP A 258 -8.56 -23.08 8.65
N ASP A 259 -9.39 -23.23 7.62
CA ASP A 259 -9.20 -24.20 6.53
C ASP A 259 -8.59 -23.58 5.26
N VAL A 260 -8.63 -22.25 5.11
CA VAL A 260 -8.04 -21.57 3.96
C VAL A 260 -6.51 -21.73 3.98
N LYS A 261 -5.97 -22.10 2.83
CA LYS A 261 -4.57 -22.43 2.63
C LYS A 261 -3.81 -21.31 1.96
N ASP A 262 -2.50 -21.31 2.12
CA ASP A 262 -1.61 -20.27 1.60
C ASP A 262 -1.66 -20.14 0.07
N ASP A 263 -1.94 -21.22 -0.67
CA ASP A 263 -2.13 -21.15 -2.13
C ASP A 263 -3.41 -20.39 -2.51
N ALA A 264 -4.49 -20.58 -1.75
CA ALA A 264 -5.71 -19.79 -1.91
C ALA A 264 -5.48 -18.33 -1.53
N LEU A 265 -4.80 -18.06 -0.41
CA LEU A 265 -4.44 -16.71 0.00
C LEU A 265 -3.57 -16.01 -1.05
N GLY A 266 -2.58 -16.70 -1.61
CA GLY A 266 -1.70 -16.17 -2.65
C GLY A 266 -2.43 -15.89 -3.97
N PHE A 267 -3.28 -16.82 -4.42
CA PHE A 267 -4.12 -16.61 -5.61
C PHE A 267 -5.05 -15.41 -5.45
N PHE A 268 -5.73 -15.28 -4.30
CA PHE A 268 -6.61 -14.14 -4.06
C PHE A 268 -5.83 -12.84 -3.83
N SER A 269 -4.61 -12.88 -3.28
CA SER A 269 -3.75 -11.70 -3.15
C SER A 269 -3.42 -11.09 -4.51
N ILE A 270 -2.96 -11.90 -5.46
CA ILE A 270 -2.68 -11.39 -6.81
C ILE A 270 -3.98 -10.99 -7.52
N LEU A 271 -5.04 -11.79 -7.47
CA LEU A 271 -6.31 -11.45 -8.13
C LEU A 271 -6.88 -10.13 -7.60
N MET A 272 -6.86 -9.93 -6.28
CA MET A 272 -7.38 -8.71 -5.65
C MET A 272 -6.52 -7.48 -5.92
N THR A 273 -5.21 -7.65 -6.07
CA THR A 273 -4.29 -6.58 -6.52
C THR A 273 -4.77 -6.00 -7.84
N TRP A 274 -5.06 -6.86 -8.80
CA TRP A 274 -5.56 -6.44 -10.11
C TRP A 274 -7.00 -5.93 -10.10
N VAL A 275 -7.88 -6.49 -9.27
CA VAL A 275 -9.26 -6.01 -9.09
C VAL A 275 -9.31 -4.57 -8.58
N LYS A 276 -8.43 -4.21 -7.64
CA LYS A 276 -8.40 -2.86 -7.04
C LYS A 276 -7.57 -1.86 -7.84
N LEU A 277 -6.72 -2.33 -8.77
CA LEU A 277 -5.78 -1.50 -9.52
C LEU A 277 -6.41 -0.32 -10.29
N PRO A 278 -7.53 -0.50 -11.05
CA PRO A 278 -8.05 0.60 -11.86
C PRO A 278 -8.57 1.78 -11.04
N ASN A 279 -9.09 1.51 -9.84
CA ASN A 279 -9.59 2.56 -8.95
C ASN A 279 -8.47 3.41 -8.37
N ASN A 280 -7.32 2.79 -8.08
CA ASN A 280 -6.17 3.53 -7.56
C ASN A 280 -5.46 4.33 -8.66
N ALA A 281 -5.44 3.79 -9.88
CA ALA A 281 -4.91 4.49 -11.04
C ALA A 281 -5.74 5.74 -11.41
N GLU A 282 -7.03 5.80 -11.05
CA GLU A 282 -7.87 6.98 -11.32
C GLU A 282 -7.61 8.16 -10.36
N ASN A 283 -7.10 7.91 -9.15
CA ASN A 283 -6.83 8.94 -8.15
C ASN A 283 -5.48 9.64 -8.37
N ASP A 284 -4.51 8.95 -8.99
CA ASP A 284 -3.29 9.55 -9.52
C ASP A 284 -3.60 10.15 -10.89
N TRP A 285 -3.94 11.46 -10.93
CA TRP A 285 -3.93 12.32 -12.14
C TRP A 285 -4.16 11.58 -13.48
N GLU A 286 -5.41 11.18 -13.73
CA GLU A 286 -5.90 10.71 -15.04
C GLU A 286 -5.00 9.64 -15.68
N HIS A 287 -5.06 8.39 -15.17
CA HIS A 287 -4.46 7.23 -15.84
C HIS A 287 -4.64 7.31 -17.35
N ASP A 288 -3.54 7.61 -18.04
CA ASP A 288 -3.51 7.72 -19.48
C ASP A 288 -3.87 6.35 -20.06
N PRO A 289 -4.98 6.19 -20.82
CA PRO A 289 -5.34 4.92 -21.43
C PRO A 289 -4.28 4.36 -22.40
N ALA A 290 -3.21 5.12 -22.67
CA ALA A 290 -2.01 4.67 -23.38
C ALA A 290 -1.00 3.93 -22.49
N THR A 291 -1.11 4.04 -21.16
CA THR A 291 -0.17 3.43 -20.21
C THR A 291 -0.67 2.07 -19.77
N SER A 292 0.13 1.02 -19.92
CA SER A 292 -0.25 -0.32 -19.45
C SER A 292 -0.33 -0.36 -17.92
N TYR A 293 -1.33 -1.08 -17.41
CA TYR A 293 -1.51 -1.32 -15.97
C TYR A 293 -0.30 -2.02 -15.33
N LYS A 294 0.55 -2.69 -16.12
CA LYS A 294 1.81 -3.26 -15.63
C LYS A 294 2.73 -2.23 -14.99
N MET A 295 2.60 -0.95 -15.34
CA MET A 295 3.42 0.14 -14.82
C MET A 295 3.13 0.46 -13.35
N TYR A 296 2.15 -0.16 -12.71
CA TYR A 296 1.73 0.14 -11.34
C TYR A 296 1.96 -1.00 -10.34
N ILE A 297 2.50 -2.13 -10.81
CA ILE A 297 2.66 -3.34 -10.01
C ILE A 297 4.07 -3.92 -10.15
N GLY A 298 4.56 -4.53 -9.08
CA GLY A 298 5.86 -5.22 -9.07
C GLY A 298 5.77 -6.71 -9.44
N ILE A 299 4.59 -7.32 -9.38
CA ILE A 299 4.37 -8.75 -9.67
C ILE A 299 3.30 -8.85 -10.76
N MET A 300 3.72 -9.07 -12.00
CA MET A 300 2.83 -9.16 -13.16
C MET A 300 2.66 -10.63 -13.59
N PRO A 301 1.44 -11.13 -13.80
CA PRO A 301 1.22 -12.47 -14.32
C PRO A 301 1.51 -12.51 -15.83
N ARG A 302 2.37 -13.45 -16.23
CA ARG A 302 2.65 -13.78 -17.64
C ARG A 302 1.77 -14.94 -18.12
N THR A 303 1.41 -15.86 -17.22
CA THR A 303 0.29 -16.81 -17.42
C THR A 303 -1.04 -16.08 -17.26
N ASP A 304 -2.02 -16.34 -18.12
CA ASP A 304 -3.35 -15.73 -18.05
C ASP A 304 -4.13 -16.15 -16.79
N PHE A 305 -5.09 -15.31 -16.37
CA PHE A 305 -5.80 -15.54 -15.11
C PHE A 305 -6.75 -16.74 -15.16
N THR A 306 -7.25 -17.10 -16.35
CA THR A 306 -8.07 -18.30 -16.56
C THR A 306 -7.27 -19.58 -16.23
N SER A 307 -6.01 -19.61 -16.65
CA SER A 307 -5.09 -20.71 -16.43
C SER A 307 -4.63 -20.76 -14.97
N MET A 308 -4.33 -19.61 -14.38
CA MET A 308 -4.07 -19.48 -12.93
C MET A 308 -5.25 -19.99 -12.10
N TYR A 309 -6.48 -19.60 -12.43
CA TYR A 309 -7.69 -20.05 -11.73
C TYR A 309 -7.93 -21.56 -11.90
N SER A 310 -7.55 -22.12 -13.04
CA SER A 310 -7.60 -23.56 -13.27
C SER A 310 -6.65 -24.31 -12.33
N LEU A 311 -5.39 -23.86 -12.20
CA LEU A 311 -4.42 -24.42 -11.24
C LEU A 311 -4.89 -24.28 -9.78
N PHE A 312 -5.51 -23.16 -9.44
CA PHE A 312 -6.13 -22.96 -8.12
C PHE A 312 -7.23 -24.00 -7.84
N LYS A 313 -8.14 -24.24 -8.80
CA LYS A 313 -9.23 -25.22 -8.66
C LYS A 313 -8.76 -26.68 -8.57
N GLU A 314 -7.56 -27.01 -9.02
CA GLU A 314 -7.01 -28.36 -8.87
C GLU A 314 -6.72 -28.70 -7.40
N SER A 315 -6.38 -27.70 -6.60
CA SER A 315 -5.94 -27.82 -5.21
C SER A 315 -6.98 -27.35 -4.19
N ASN A 316 -7.96 -26.56 -4.64
CA ASN A 316 -8.97 -25.92 -3.80
C ASN A 316 -10.39 -26.22 -4.28
N THR A 317 -11.35 -26.27 -3.35
CA THR A 317 -12.78 -26.42 -3.67
C THR A 317 -13.51 -25.19 -3.19
N MET A 318 -13.83 -24.29 -4.12
CA MET A 318 -14.62 -23.10 -3.86
C MET A 318 -16.12 -23.39 -4.07
N GLN A 319 -16.96 -22.81 -3.23
CA GLN A 319 -18.41 -22.79 -3.34
C GLN A 319 -18.88 -21.42 -3.84
N GLY A 320 -19.92 -21.39 -4.68
CA GLY A 320 -20.42 -20.15 -5.27
C GLY A 320 -19.59 -19.68 -6.47
N SER A 321 -19.86 -18.46 -6.93
CA SER A 321 -19.16 -17.89 -8.08
C SER A 321 -17.85 -17.20 -7.68
N LEU A 322 -16.90 -17.11 -8.61
CA LEU A 322 -15.65 -16.38 -8.38
C LEU A 322 -15.91 -14.90 -8.17
N TYR A 323 -16.86 -14.32 -8.91
CA TYR A 323 -17.21 -12.93 -8.76
C TYR A 323 -17.83 -12.60 -7.39
N ASP A 324 -18.74 -13.44 -6.88
CA ASP A 324 -19.33 -13.23 -5.55
C ASP A 324 -18.24 -13.32 -4.45
N MET A 325 -17.25 -14.19 -4.65
CA MET A 325 -16.10 -14.29 -3.76
C MET A 325 -15.26 -13.02 -3.78
N VAL A 326 -14.86 -12.56 -4.97
CA VAL A 326 -14.09 -11.32 -5.16
C VAL A 326 -14.84 -10.11 -4.61
N LYS A 327 -16.16 -10.02 -4.84
CA LYS A 327 -17.02 -8.95 -4.31
C LYS A 327 -17.01 -8.89 -2.79
N LYS A 328 -17.03 -10.04 -2.12
CA LYS A 328 -16.86 -10.12 -0.66
C LYS A 328 -15.45 -9.74 -0.21
N LEU A 329 -14.41 -10.23 -0.89
CA LEU A 329 -13.02 -9.91 -0.52
C LEU A 329 -12.69 -8.42 -0.73
N ALA A 330 -13.26 -7.78 -1.75
CA ALA A 330 -13.09 -6.35 -1.99
C ALA A 330 -13.65 -5.46 -0.87
N CYS A 331 -14.53 -5.99 -0.03
CA CYS A 331 -15.08 -5.31 1.13
C CYS A 331 -14.02 -5.04 2.21
N TYR A 332 -12.96 -5.84 2.24
CA TYR A 332 -11.91 -5.66 3.23
C TYR A 332 -10.93 -4.62 2.69
N ASN A 333 -10.73 -3.56 3.47
CA ASN A 333 -9.64 -2.61 3.21
C ASN A 333 -8.34 -3.25 3.69
N ASN A 334 -7.27 -3.06 2.92
CA ASN A 334 -5.94 -3.50 3.37
C ASN A 334 -5.32 -2.48 4.33
N GLU A 335 -5.85 -1.26 4.33
CA GLU A 335 -5.46 -0.17 5.22
C GLU A 335 -6.65 0.12 6.14
N ASP A 336 -6.40 0.44 7.42
CA ASP A 336 -7.42 0.90 8.37
C ASP A 336 -8.12 2.21 7.97
N ASN A 337 -7.84 2.72 6.77
CA ASN A 337 -8.49 3.83 6.10
C ASN A 337 -9.89 3.40 5.66
N GLY A 338 -10.82 3.45 6.61
CA GLY A 338 -12.23 3.17 6.40
C GLY A 338 -12.79 4.03 5.26
N ASN A 339 -13.16 3.37 4.17
CA ASN A 339 -14.25 3.78 3.27
C ASN A 339 -14.38 2.73 2.16
N ALA A 340 -15.46 1.95 2.25
CA ALA A 340 -16.33 1.55 1.13
C ALA A 340 -17.07 0.21 1.36
N VAL A 341 -17.48 -0.13 2.58
CA VAL A 341 -18.53 -1.12 2.84
C VAL A 341 -18.98 -1.09 4.29
N SER A 342 -20.26 -1.39 4.51
CA SER A 342 -20.82 -1.58 5.85
C SER A 342 -20.68 -3.04 6.30
N GLY A 343 -20.83 -3.33 7.60
CA GLY A 343 -20.82 -4.71 8.11
C GLY A 343 -19.78 -4.97 9.18
N THR A 344 -19.45 -6.24 9.39
CA THR A 344 -18.40 -6.69 10.33
C THR A 344 -17.42 -7.62 9.59
N LEU A 345 -16.24 -7.89 10.15
CA LEU A 345 -15.30 -8.86 9.55
C LEU A 345 -15.93 -10.25 9.31
N ALA A 346 -16.86 -10.66 10.18
CA ALA A 346 -17.59 -11.92 10.07
C ALA A 346 -18.81 -11.87 9.13
N ASP A 347 -19.26 -10.67 8.74
CA ASP A 347 -20.40 -10.45 7.86
C ASP A 347 -20.19 -9.15 7.04
N PRO A 348 -19.28 -9.17 6.05
CA PRO A 348 -19.03 -8.02 5.20
C PRO A 348 -20.24 -7.79 4.28
N LYS A 349 -20.77 -6.57 4.25
CA LYS A 349 -21.90 -6.24 3.37
C LYS A 349 -21.39 -5.65 2.06
N THR A 350 -21.36 -6.49 1.03
CA THR A 350 -21.04 -6.08 -0.34
C THR A 350 -21.95 -4.96 -0.83
N ASN A 351 -21.38 -3.93 -1.44
CA ASN A 351 -22.09 -2.94 -2.26
C ASN A 351 -21.81 -3.20 -3.75
N ASP A 352 -22.40 -2.41 -4.65
CA ASP A 352 -22.21 -2.55 -6.09
C ASP A 352 -21.02 -1.75 -6.64
N PHE A 353 -20.07 -1.34 -5.78
CA PHE A 353 -18.91 -0.55 -6.18
C PHE A 353 -18.01 -1.29 -7.18
N LEU A 354 -17.73 -2.58 -6.95
CA LEU A 354 -16.96 -3.37 -7.91
C LEU A 354 -17.63 -3.45 -9.29
N ASP A 355 -18.96 -3.34 -9.36
CA ASP A 355 -19.68 -3.39 -10.64
C ASP A 355 -19.42 -2.12 -11.48
N THR A 356 -18.84 -1.05 -10.89
CA THR A 356 -18.51 0.21 -11.59
C THR A 356 -17.04 0.36 -11.95
N ILE A 357 -16.15 -0.50 -11.44
CA ILE A 357 -14.71 -0.41 -11.74
C ILE A 357 -14.43 -0.93 -13.15
N THR A 358 -13.69 -0.14 -13.94
CA THR A 358 -13.33 -0.49 -15.31
C THR A 358 -11.85 -0.32 -15.61
N PHE A 359 -11.26 -1.30 -16.28
CA PHE A 359 -10.01 -1.12 -17.01
C PHE A 359 -10.26 -0.32 -18.29
N LYS A 360 -9.30 0.51 -18.69
CA LYS A 360 -9.35 1.32 -19.90
C LYS A 360 -8.08 1.09 -20.73
N ALA A 361 -8.23 1.03 -22.04
CA ALA A 361 -7.11 0.98 -22.98
C ALA A 361 -7.49 1.72 -24.26
N PHE A 362 -6.57 2.47 -24.87
CA PHE A 362 -6.80 2.96 -26.23
C PHE A 362 -6.87 1.82 -27.23
N ASP A 363 -7.67 1.97 -28.27
CA ASP A 363 -7.61 1.10 -29.43
C ASP A 363 -6.31 1.34 -30.20
N ARG A 364 -5.56 0.26 -30.46
CA ARG A 364 -4.26 0.32 -31.12
C ARG A 364 -4.33 0.90 -32.54
N THR A 365 -5.46 0.76 -33.21
CA THR A 365 -5.68 1.28 -34.58
C THR A 365 -6.25 2.69 -34.58
N ASN A 366 -6.92 3.09 -33.49
CA ASN A 366 -7.51 4.40 -33.35
C ASN A 366 -7.47 4.89 -31.89
N PRO A 367 -6.45 5.67 -31.50
CA PRO A 367 -6.33 6.22 -30.15
C PRO A 367 -7.48 7.13 -29.69
N GLN A 368 -8.45 7.47 -30.56
CA GLN A 368 -9.67 8.18 -30.17
C GLN A 368 -10.75 7.25 -29.60
N ILE A 369 -10.56 5.94 -29.72
CA ILE A 369 -11.46 4.92 -29.16
C ILE A 369 -10.83 4.38 -27.88
N ILE A 370 -11.56 4.47 -26.77
CA ILE A 370 -11.18 3.87 -25.49
C ILE A 370 -12.01 2.61 -25.29
N ASN A 371 -11.33 1.46 -25.33
CA ASN A 371 -11.89 0.18 -24.94
C ASN A 371 -12.02 0.15 -23.41
N LYS A 372 -13.17 -0.34 -22.92
CA LYS A 372 -13.46 -0.45 -21.50
C LYS A 372 -13.82 -1.89 -21.16
N LEU A 373 -13.29 -2.39 -20.06
CA LEU A 373 -13.59 -3.71 -19.52
C LEU A 373 -13.99 -3.56 -18.06
N THR A 374 -15.19 -3.97 -17.69
CA THR A 374 -15.58 -3.98 -16.27
C THR A 374 -14.82 -5.10 -15.54
N VAL A 375 -14.49 -4.88 -14.27
CA VAL A 375 -13.92 -5.94 -13.41
C VAL A 375 -14.84 -7.17 -13.40
N LYS A 376 -16.15 -6.96 -13.39
CA LYS A 376 -17.14 -8.04 -13.45
C LYS A 376 -17.01 -8.91 -14.69
N ASP A 377 -16.94 -8.31 -15.88
CA ASP A 377 -16.83 -9.04 -17.14
C ASP A 377 -15.50 -9.81 -17.21
N TRP A 378 -14.44 -9.19 -16.71
CA TRP A 378 -13.14 -9.84 -16.59
C TRP A 378 -13.17 -11.08 -15.68
N ILE A 379 -13.66 -10.96 -14.43
CA ILE A 379 -13.77 -12.09 -13.51
C ILE A 379 -14.71 -13.17 -14.05
N ALA A 380 -15.81 -12.78 -14.70
CA ALA A 380 -16.72 -13.72 -15.34
C ALA A 380 -16.03 -14.52 -16.46
N SER A 381 -15.12 -13.90 -17.22
CA SER A 381 -14.35 -14.59 -18.27
C SER A 381 -13.39 -15.64 -17.70
N ILE A 382 -12.75 -15.34 -16.57
CA ILE A 382 -11.89 -16.26 -15.82
C ILE A 382 -12.70 -17.47 -15.35
N GLU A 383 -13.87 -17.22 -14.75
CA GLU A 383 -14.73 -18.27 -14.24
C GLU A 383 -15.29 -19.18 -15.34
N ALA A 384 -15.62 -18.58 -16.50
CA ALA A 384 -16.12 -19.28 -17.68
C ALA A 384 -15.04 -20.17 -18.34
N GLY A 385 -13.77 -19.99 -18.01
CA GLY A 385 -12.68 -20.74 -18.62
C GLY A 385 -12.26 -20.20 -19.99
N THR A 386 -12.51 -18.92 -20.27
CA THR A 386 -12.12 -18.28 -21.53
C THR A 386 -10.63 -17.93 -21.46
N SER A 387 -9.80 -18.58 -22.28
CA SER A 387 -8.38 -18.25 -22.43
C SER A 387 -8.10 -17.75 -23.87
N PRO A 388 -7.39 -16.60 -24.04
CA PRO A 388 -6.99 -15.68 -22.97
C PRO A 388 -8.22 -15.03 -22.29
N ASP A 389 -8.08 -14.62 -21.03
CA ASP A 389 -9.11 -13.86 -20.32
C ASP A 389 -9.29 -12.44 -20.92
N GLU A 390 -10.38 -11.75 -20.59
CA GLU A 390 -10.68 -10.45 -21.23
C GLU A 390 -9.67 -9.35 -20.89
N LEU A 391 -8.98 -9.38 -19.74
CA LEU A 391 -7.95 -8.39 -19.43
C LEU A 391 -6.71 -8.61 -20.30
N THR A 392 -6.30 -9.87 -20.45
CA THR A 392 -5.24 -10.26 -21.39
C THR A 392 -5.57 -9.78 -22.82
N LYS A 393 -6.83 -9.90 -23.27
CA LYS A 393 -7.26 -9.38 -24.59
C LYS A 393 -7.26 -7.85 -24.67
N LEU A 394 -7.67 -7.18 -23.59
CA LEU A 394 -7.67 -5.72 -23.54
C LEU A 394 -6.24 -5.18 -23.65
N ASP A 395 -5.30 -5.78 -22.94
CA ASP A 395 -3.89 -5.37 -22.88
C ASP A 395 -3.16 -5.50 -24.22
N LEU A 396 -3.62 -6.38 -25.14
CA LEU A 396 -3.12 -6.43 -26.53
C LEU A 396 -3.30 -5.10 -27.30
N ASN A 397 -4.21 -4.23 -26.85
CA ASN A 397 -4.37 -2.90 -27.42
C ASN A 397 -3.33 -1.89 -26.92
N ILE A 398 -2.60 -2.23 -25.85
CA ILE A 398 -1.52 -1.41 -25.28
C ILE A 398 -0.18 -2.02 -25.67
N ASP A 399 0.23 -3.10 -25.01
CA ASP A 399 1.51 -3.78 -25.26
C ASP A 399 1.44 -5.32 -25.21
N GLY A 400 0.35 -5.89 -24.68
CA GLY A 400 0.12 -7.33 -24.65
C GLY A 400 0.99 -8.11 -23.67
N SER A 401 1.55 -7.46 -22.66
CA SER A 401 2.43 -8.09 -21.66
C SER A 401 1.68 -8.90 -20.61
N ILE A 402 0.45 -8.52 -20.27
CA ILE A 402 -0.36 -9.15 -19.21
C ILE A 402 -0.96 -10.44 -19.76
N GLY A 403 -0.63 -11.59 -19.15
CA GLY A 403 -1.11 -12.89 -19.63
C GLY A 403 -0.58 -13.29 -21.00
N ALA A 404 0.53 -12.68 -21.46
CA ALA A 404 1.12 -12.88 -22.78
C ALA A 404 1.40 -14.36 -23.11
N LEU A 405 1.79 -15.14 -22.10
CA LEU A 405 2.12 -16.56 -22.22
C LEU A 405 0.90 -17.48 -22.11
N ARG A 406 -0.32 -16.91 -22.03
CA ARG A 406 -1.60 -17.66 -22.05
C ARG A 406 -1.63 -18.79 -21.01
N ASP A 407 -1.76 -20.04 -21.46
CA ASP A 407 -1.86 -21.24 -20.63
C ASP A 407 -0.51 -21.89 -20.30
N ARG A 408 0.61 -21.27 -20.71
CA ARG A 408 1.95 -21.77 -20.38
C ARG A 408 2.16 -21.75 -18.86
N THR A 409 2.79 -22.81 -18.40
CA THR A 409 3.11 -23.11 -17.00
C THR A 409 4.39 -23.92 -16.96
N GLU A 410 5.11 -23.86 -15.84
CA GLU A 410 6.29 -24.68 -15.61
C GLU A 410 6.23 -25.35 -14.25
N SER A 411 7.15 -26.27 -14.01
CA SER A 411 7.19 -27.07 -12.78
C SER A 411 7.96 -26.36 -11.67
N VAL A 412 7.53 -26.49 -10.41
CA VAL A 412 8.39 -26.12 -9.27
C VAL A 412 9.65 -27.00 -9.27
N LEU A 413 10.81 -26.40 -8.97
CA LEU A 413 12.13 -27.07 -8.99
C LEU A 413 12.12 -28.39 -8.23
N GLY A 414 12.62 -29.44 -8.87
CA GLY A 414 12.66 -30.79 -8.31
C GLY A 414 11.32 -31.51 -8.21
N THR A 415 10.25 -30.96 -8.79
CA THR A 415 8.90 -31.55 -8.75
C THR A 415 8.28 -31.67 -10.15
N GLN A 416 7.01 -32.09 -10.21
CA GLN A 416 6.16 -32.04 -11.42
C GLN A 416 4.97 -31.08 -11.25
N ARG A 417 4.95 -30.33 -10.14
CA ARG A 417 3.86 -29.42 -9.78
C ARG A 417 3.90 -28.22 -10.71
N GLN A 418 2.90 -28.10 -11.59
CA GLN A 418 2.77 -26.95 -12.47
C GLN A 418 2.34 -25.70 -11.68
N VAL A 419 2.95 -24.57 -12.02
CA VAL A 419 2.70 -23.25 -11.45
C VAL A 419 2.71 -22.19 -12.57
N PRO A 420 2.01 -21.05 -12.39
CA PRO A 420 2.02 -19.98 -13.37
C PRO A 420 3.36 -19.23 -13.40
N LEU A 421 3.64 -18.56 -14.51
CA LEU A 421 4.77 -17.66 -14.69
C LEU A 421 4.38 -16.23 -14.32
N PHE A 422 5.29 -15.55 -13.65
CA PHE A 422 5.19 -14.14 -13.31
C PHE A 422 6.45 -13.42 -13.74
N GLU A 423 6.29 -12.16 -14.06
CA GLU A 423 7.36 -11.21 -14.27
C GLU A 423 7.43 -10.26 -13.07
N PHE A 424 8.61 -10.16 -12.47
CA PHE A 424 8.94 -9.29 -11.37
C PHE A 424 9.56 -8.02 -11.94
N ARG A 425 8.86 -6.90 -11.76
CA ARG A 425 9.17 -5.62 -12.39
C ARG A 425 9.63 -4.60 -11.37
N LYS A 426 10.22 -3.51 -11.85
CA LYS A 426 10.71 -2.38 -11.05
C LYS A 426 11.70 -2.81 -9.97
N LEU A 427 12.52 -3.81 -10.30
CA LEU A 427 13.57 -4.27 -9.40
C LEU A 427 14.63 -3.16 -9.28
N GLU A 428 15.47 -3.25 -8.26
CA GLU A 428 16.54 -2.29 -8.04
C GLU A 428 17.41 -2.16 -9.30
N ASN A 429 17.61 -0.92 -9.75
CA ASN A 429 18.42 -0.65 -10.95
C ASN A 429 19.82 -1.22 -10.82
N ALA A 430 20.25 -1.95 -11.84
CA ALA A 430 21.57 -2.58 -11.91
C ALA A 430 22.50 -1.75 -12.79
N ALA A 431 23.70 -1.43 -12.30
CA ALA A 431 24.76 -0.98 -13.20
C ALA A 431 25.21 -2.14 -14.10
N THR A 432 25.72 -1.87 -15.31
CA THR A 432 26.26 -2.91 -16.20
C THR A 432 27.29 -3.80 -15.48
N SER A 433 28.12 -3.21 -14.61
CA SER A 433 29.09 -3.94 -13.79
C SER A 433 28.48 -4.89 -12.76
N GLU A 434 27.21 -4.74 -12.42
CA GLU A 434 26.49 -5.53 -11.41
C GLU A 434 25.63 -6.65 -12.03
N PHE A 435 25.51 -6.71 -13.35
CA PHE A 435 24.59 -7.64 -14.06
C PHE A 435 24.71 -9.08 -13.58
N ALA A 436 25.93 -9.62 -13.51
CA ALA A 436 26.16 -11.00 -13.09
C ALA A 436 25.72 -11.25 -11.64
N ASP A 437 26.04 -10.33 -10.72
CA ASP A 437 25.69 -10.48 -9.31
C ASP A 437 24.18 -10.30 -9.07
N ARG A 438 23.53 -9.40 -9.81
CA ARG A 438 22.07 -9.23 -9.76
C ARG A 438 21.33 -10.44 -10.32
N ALA A 439 21.74 -10.96 -11.48
CA ALA A 439 21.16 -12.16 -12.06
C ALA A 439 21.30 -13.39 -11.14
N ASP A 440 22.45 -13.54 -10.47
CA ASP A 440 22.64 -14.58 -9.45
C ASP A 440 21.68 -14.39 -8.28
N ALA A 441 21.56 -13.18 -7.73
CA ALA A 441 20.64 -12.90 -6.62
C ALA A 441 19.18 -13.21 -6.98
N TYR A 442 18.74 -12.89 -8.21
CA TYR A 442 17.40 -13.24 -8.69
C TYR A 442 17.21 -14.75 -8.78
N GLU A 443 18.15 -15.48 -9.38
CA GLU A 443 18.07 -16.94 -9.50
C GLU A 443 18.07 -17.62 -8.11
N GLN A 444 18.93 -17.19 -7.19
CA GLN A 444 18.98 -17.74 -5.83
C GLN A 444 17.67 -17.49 -5.06
N GLU A 445 17.03 -16.33 -5.24
CA GLU A 445 15.74 -16.05 -4.61
C GLU A 445 14.62 -16.94 -5.18
N VAL A 446 14.61 -17.16 -6.51
CA VAL A 446 13.71 -18.12 -7.16
C VAL A 446 13.92 -19.54 -6.62
N VAL A 447 15.18 -20.00 -6.53
CA VAL A 447 15.54 -21.31 -5.96
C VAL A 447 15.09 -21.41 -4.50
N ARG A 448 15.29 -20.37 -3.69
CA ARG A 448 14.87 -20.32 -2.28
C ARG A 448 13.36 -20.51 -2.15
N LEU A 449 12.58 -19.74 -2.92
CA LEU A 449 11.11 -19.81 -2.90
C LEU A 449 10.60 -21.17 -3.41
N HIS A 450 11.22 -21.72 -4.46
CA HIS A 450 10.90 -23.06 -4.94
C HIS A 450 11.13 -24.13 -3.87
N ASN A 451 12.28 -24.09 -3.19
CA ASN A 451 12.61 -25.05 -2.14
C ASN A 451 11.68 -24.92 -0.93
N ALA A 452 11.32 -23.69 -0.53
CA ALA A 452 10.40 -23.44 0.58
C ALA A 452 8.99 -23.98 0.30
N HIS A 453 8.53 -23.91 -0.95
CA HIS A 453 7.13 -24.19 -1.33
C HIS A 453 6.94 -25.43 -2.21
N ALA A 454 7.99 -26.22 -2.44
CA ALA A 454 7.95 -27.43 -3.27
C ALA A 454 6.88 -28.45 -2.82
N ASN A 455 6.69 -28.58 -1.50
CA ASN A 455 5.82 -29.60 -0.89
C ASN A 455 4.61 -29.02 -0.15
N ALA A 456 4.24 -27.77 -0.39
CA ALA A 456 3.10 -27.16 0.29
C ALA A 456 1.81 -27.99 0.12
N ALA A 457 1.04 -28.13 1.21
CA ALA A 457 0.02 -29.16 1.37
C ALA A 457 -1.22 -28.95 0.49
N ARG A 458 -1.24 -29.54 -0.71
CA ARG A 458 -2.43 -29.54 -1.59
C ARG A 458 -3.41 -30.66 -1.24
N PHE A 459 -4.71 -30.41 -1.44
CA PHE A 459 -5.69 -31.50 -1.48
C PHE A 459 -5.44 -32.31 -2.74
N ILE A 460 -4.60 -33.35 -2.64
CA ILE A 460 -4.62 -34.39 -3.65
C ILE A 460 -5.98 -35.07 -3.48
N LYS A 461 -6.97 -34.70 -4.31
CA LYS A 461 -8.15 -35.54 -4.50
C LYS A 461 -7.60 -36.89 -4.89
N GLN A 462 -7.58 -37.85 -3.94
CA GLN A 462 -7.35 -39.24 -4.27
C GLN A 462 -8.41 -39.57 -5.29
N ARG A 463 -8.00 -39.64 -6.56
CA ARG A 463 -8.87 -39.99 -7.67
C ARG A 463 -9.43 -41.34 -7.27
N GLU A 464 -10.69 -41.39 -6.84
CA GLU A 464 -11.36 -42.63 -6.50
C GLU A 464 -11.33 -43.48 -7.78
N VAL A 465 -10.35 -44.37 -7.89
CA VAL A 465 -10.25 -45.27 -9.02
C VAL A 465 -11.48 -46.17 -8.91
N PRO A 466 -12.45 -46.11 -9.83
CA PRO A 466 -13.73 -46.82 -9.65
C PRO A 466 -13.59 -48.35 -9.59
N ARG A 467 -12.37 -48.89 -9.82
CA ARG A 467 -12.07 -50.32 -9.89
C ARG A 467 -12.02 -51.06 -8.54
N PHE A 468 -12.14 -50.38 -7.39
CA PHE A 468 -12.11 -51.05 -6.08
C PHE A 468 -13.38 -50.91 -5.23
N SER A 469 -14.47 -50.34 -5.77
CA SER A 469 -15.75 -50.16 -5.06
C SER A 469 -16.52 -51.47 -4.79
N HIS A 470 -16.00 -52.64 -5.18
CA HIS A 470 -16.68 -53.94 -5.05
C HIS A 470 -16.14 -54.83 -3.91
N ILE A 471 -15.11 -54.40 -3.17
CA ILE A 471 -14.61 -55.20 -2.04
C ILE A 471 -15.38 -54.81 -0.78
N LYS A 472 -16.48 -55.52 -0.53
CA LYS A 472 -17.14 -55.54 0.79
C LYS A 472 -16.16 -56.10 1.82
N ARG A 473 -15.56 -55.24 2.65
CA ARG A 473 -14.94 -55.70 3.90
C ARG A 473 -16.05 -56.08 4.87
N GLN A 474 -16.22 -57.38 5.07
CA GLN A 474 -16.92 -57.93 6.23
C GLN A 474 -16.18 -57.50 7.50
N GLY A 475 -16.97 -57.13 8.50
CA GLY A 475 -16.51 -56.39 9.67
C GLY A 475 -15.64 -57.20 10.63
N LEU A 476 -14.95 -56.44 11.47
CA LEU A 476 -14.47 -56.92 12.76
C LEU A 476 -14.88 -55.90 13.83
N ASN A 477 -15.70 -56.39 14.74
CA ASN A 477 -16.09 -55.77 16.00
C ASN A 477 -14.84 -55.42 16.83
N ALA A 478 -14.77 -54.20 17.33
CA ALA A 478 -14.02 -53.89 18.56
C ALA A 478 -14.65 -52.67 19.23
N SER A 479 -15.43 -52.97 20.26
CA SER A 479 -15.99 -52.07 21.27
C SER A 479 -14.91 -51.41 22.12
N CYS A 480 -15.05 -50.10 22.40
CA CYS A 480 -14.51 -49.47 23.60
C CYS A 480 -15.60 -48.61 24.27
N PRO A 481 -15.66 -48.56 25.63
CA PRO A 481 -16.83 -48.12 26.37
C PRO A 481 -16.82 -46.62 26.71
N THR A 482 -18.01 -46.05 26.71
CA THR A 482 -18.37 -44.70 27.16
C THR A 482 -18.28 -44.59 28.69
N ALA A 483 -17.57 -43.57 29.19
CA ALA A 483 -17.62 -43.21 30.61
C ALA A 483 -18.81 -42.28 30.87
N THR A 484 -19.70 -42.72 31.77
CA THR A 484 -20.80 -41.96 32.34
C THR A 484 -20.31 -41.22 33.58
N ILE A 485 -20.53 -39.91 33.67
CA ILE A 485 -20.45 -39.17 34.94
C ILE A 485 -21.79 -38.47 35.14
N SER A 486 -22.53 -38.92 36.15
CA SER A 486 -23.67 -38.23 36.74
C SER A 486 -23.17 -37.20 37.75
N GLY A 487 -23.69 -35.98 37.68
CA GLY A 487 -23.49 -34.94 38.68
C GLY A 487 -24.71 -34.02 38.74
N THR A 488 -25.57 -34.27 39.72
CA THR A 488 -26.71 -33.43 40.09
C THR A 488 -26.19 -32.28 40.95
N SER A 489 -26.56 -31.02 40.65
CA SER A 489 -26.35 -29.91 41.59
C SER A 489 -27.58 -29.03 41.70
N THR A 490 -27.99 -28.85 42.95
CA THR A 490 -29.16 -28.16 43.46
C THR A 490 -28.99 -26.63 43.42
N GLU A 491 -30.09 -25.97 43.08
CA GLU A 491 -30.30 -24.52 43.10
C GLU A 491 -30.09 -23.93 44.51
N THR A 492 -29.23 -22.91 44.65
CA THR A 492 -29.06 -22.15 45.90
C THR A 492 -28.94 -20.64 45.59
N ALA A 493 -29.63 -19.83 46.39
CA ALA A 493 -29.75 -18.37 46.27
C ALA A 493 -28.42 -17.59 46.42
N PRO A 494 -28.29 -16.37 45.86
CA PRO A 494 -27.04 -15.62 45.87
C PRO A 494 -26.71 -15.02 47.26
N PRO A 495 -25.45 -15.13 47.73
CA PRO A 495 -24.98 -14.43 48.92
C PRO A 495 -24.49 -13.02 48.59
N THR A 496 -24.80 -12.06 49.47
CA THR A 496 -24.24 -10.72 49.48
C THR A 496 -22.76 -10.78 49.93
N THR A 497 -21.82 -10.57 49.01
CA THR A 497 -20.38 -10.47 49.29
C THR A 497 -20.03 -9.10 49.87
N SER A 498 -19.46 -9.09 51.08
CA SER A 498 -18.75 -7.93 51.64
C SER A 498 -17.41 -7.73 50.91
N ALA A 499 -17.05 -6.48 50.64
CA ALA A 499 -15.78 -6.13 50.01
C ALA A 499 -14.57 -6.73 50.76
N PRO A 500 -13.54 -7.24 50.04
CA PRO A 500 -12.37 -7.82 50.67
C PRO A 500 -11.60 -6.78 51.51
N PRO A 501 -11.06 -7.18 52.68
CA PRO A 501 -10.26 -6.29 53.52
C PRO A 501 -8.95 -5.93 52.80
N MET A 502 -8.62 -4.64 52.83
CA MET A 502 -7.43 -4.10 52.17
C MET A 502 -6.14 -4.66 52.81
N PRO A 503 -5.17 -5.14 52.03
CA PRO A 503 -3.89 -5.60 52.56
C PRO A 503 -3.09 -4.42 53.15
N SER A 504 -2.40 -4.66 54.26
CA SER A 504 -1.50 -3.68 54.88
C SER A 504 -0.26 -3.45 53.99
N CYS A 505 0.09 -2.20 53.76
CA CYS A 505 1.27 -1.82 52.97
C CYS A 505 2.46 -1.47 53.87
N SER A 506 3.68 -1.77 53.41
CA SER A 506 4.93 -1.39 54.09
C SER A 506 5.85 -0.58 53.18
N TYR A 507 6.50 0.45 53.74
CA TYR A 507 7.45 1.30 53.02
C TYR A 507 8.78 0.57 52.80
N LEU A 508 9.27 0.59 51.57
CA LEU A 508 10.55 0.03 51.15
C LEU A 508 11.46 1.19 50.73
N TYR A 509 12.66 1.25 51.29
CA TYR A 509 13.65 2.26 50.95
C TYR A 509 14.39 1.90 49.66
N ALA A 510 14.81 2.92 48.90
CA ALA A 510 15.74 2.77 47.80
C ALA A 510 17.04 2.09 48.29
N ALA A 511 17.41 1.01 47.63
CA ALA A 511 18.63 0.24 47.87
C ALA A 511 19.23 -0.14 46.49
N PRO A 512 20.02 0.77 45.89
CA PRO A 512 20.54 0.60 44.53
C PRO A 512 21.37 -0.68 44.35
N ASP A 513 22.12 -1.07 45.38
CA ASP A 513 22.93 -2.29 45.37
C ASP A 513 22.10 -3.58 45.26
N ASN A 514 20.78 -3.50 45.50
CA ASN A 514 19.84 -4.61 45.37
C ASN A 514 18.85 -4.40 44.21
N GLY A 515 19.11 -3.46 43.30
CA GLY A 515 18.23 -3.17 42.15
C GLY A 515 16.94 -2.44 42.50
N ILE A 516 16.86 -1.76 43.65
CA ILE A 516 15.70 -0.95 44.05
C ILE A 516 16.11 0.51 44.02
N GLU A 517 15.81 1.21 42.93
CA GLU A 517 16.36 2.56 42.70
C GLU A 517 15.54 3.67 43.37
N MET A 518 14.30 3.41 43.77
CA MET A 518 13.42 4.39 44.40
C MET A 518 12.61 3.82 45.57
N ASN A 519 12.16 4.70 46.47
CA ASN A 519 11.30 4.28 47.58
C ASN A 519 9.92 3.85 47.08
N ALA A 520 9.34 2.81 47.66
CA ALA A 520 8.05 2.24 47.24
C ALA A 520 7.21 1.73 48.43
N CYS A 521 5.95 1.40 48.17
CA CYS A 521 4.99 0.83 49.12
C CYS A 521 4.58 -0.57 48.68
N VAL A 522 4.92 -1.60 49.46
CA VAL A 522 4.59 -2.99 49.14
C VAL A 522 3.30 -3.38 49.86
N CYS A 523 2.23 -3.61 49.10
CA CYS A 523 0.88 -3.96 49.58
C CYS A 523 0.54 -5.40 49.18
N GLY A 524 1.02 -6.39 49.94
CA GLY A 524 0.90 -7.80 49.56
C GLY A 524 1.89 -8.14 48.44
N SER A 525 1.40 -8.52 47.25
CA SER A 525 2.23 -8.82 46.06
C SER A 525 2.35 -7.65 45.08
N VAL A 526 1.80 -6.48 45.41
CA VAL A 526 1.76 -5.31 44.54
C VAL A 526 2.66 -4.23 45.12
N THR A 527 3.52 -3.67 44.28
CA THR A 527 4.36 -2.52 44.60
C THR A 527 3.68 -1.25 44.07
N LEU A 528 3.50 -0.25 44.93
CA LEU A 528 2.88 1.03 44.61
C LEU A 528 3.86 2.17 44.92
N PRO A 529 3.80 3.32 44.22
CA PRO A 529 4.62 4.47 44.58
C PRO A 529 4.25 5.01 45.98
N PRO A 530 5.10 5.80 46.66
CA PRO A 530 4.70 6.45 47.91
C PRO A 530 3.71 7.59 47.66
N LEU A 531 2.66 7.69 48.47
CA LEU A 531 1.73 8.83 48.43
C LEU A 531 2.45 10.14 48.79
N THR A 532 2.29 11.15 47.93
CA THR A 532 2.79 12.51 48.15
C THR A 532 1.90 13.26 49.14
N LEU A 533 2.02 12.93 50.42
CA LEU A 533 1.31 13.62 51.51
C LEU A 533 2.13 14.82 51.96
N THR A 534 1.62 16.03 51.68
CA THR A 534 2.28 17.32 52.00
C THR A 534 2.54 17.54 53.50
N ASN A 535 2.02 16.68 54.39
CA ASN A 535 2.22 16.75 55.85
C ASN A 535 2.34 15.36 56.52
N ALA A 536 2.98 14.38 55.87
CA ALA A 536 3.19 13.07 56.49
C ALA A 536 4.17 13.17 57.70
N PRO A 537 3.80 12.66 58.89
CA PRO A 537 4.66 12.74 60.08
C PRO A 537 5.89 11.83 60.01
N ASN A 538 5.89 10.85 59.10
CA ASN A 538 7.03 10.00 58.76
C ASN A 538 6.83 9.41 57.35
N GLN A 539 7.89 8.91 56.71
CA GLN A 539 7.83 8.32 55.37
C GLN A 539 6.92 7.08 55.29
N GLU A 540 6.73 6.35 56.38
CA GLU A 540 5.82 5.20 56.44
C GLU A 540 4.35 5.61 56.21
N ALA A 541 3.96 6.84 56.57
CA ALA A 541 2.62 7.35 56.32
C ALA A 541 2.31 7.47 54.81
N SER A 542 3.34 7.57 53.95
CA SER A 542 3.18 7.57 52.49
C SER A 542 2.70 6.23 51.94
N CYS A 543 2.67 5.15 52.73
CA CYS A 543 2.09 3.86 52.32
C CYS A 543 0.68 3.58 52.87
N SER A 544 0.00 4.59 53.42
CA SER A 544 -1.35 4.43 53.98
C SER A 544 -2.44 4.48 52.90
N TYR A 545 -2.37 3.58 51.91
CA TYR A 545 -3.40 3.44 50.90
C TYR A 545 -4.74 3.03 51.54
N THR A 546 -5.83 3.70 51.16
CA THR A 546 -7.19 3.41 51.66
C THR A 546 -8.06 2.67 50.63
N ALA A 547 -7.63 2.62 49.36
CA ALA A 547 -8.10 1.70 48.31
C ALA A 547 -6.96 1.39 47.32
N MET A 548 -6.99 0.22 46.67
CA MET A 548 -6.05 -0.11 45.58
C MET A 548 -6.41 0.71 44.33
N PRO A 549 -5.45 1.35 43.66
CA PRO A 549 -5.73 2.07 42.42
C PRO A 549 -6.30 1.09 41.36
N SER A 550 -7.50 1.35 40.83
CA SER A 550 -8.02 0.62 39.66
C SER A 550 -7.38 1.17 38.38
N SER A 551 -7.08 0.29 37.43
CA SER A 551 -6.32 0.52 36.19
C SER A 551 -6.98 1.44 35.15
N SER A 552 -7.76 2.43 35.58
CA SER A 552 -8.31 3.49 34.73
C SER A 552 -7.83 4.83 35.26
N VAL A 553 -6.67 5.29 34.80
CA VAL A 553 -6.17 6.64 35.09
C VAL A 553 -6.54 7.54 33.91
N ALA A 554 -7.30 8.59 34.18
CA ALA A 554 -7.58 9.66 33.21
C ALA A 554 -6.32 10.51 32.98
N ASN A 555 -6.06 10.85 31.72
CA ASN A 555 -4.92 11.66 31.28
C ASN A 555 -4.95 13.07 31.94
N PRO A 556 -3.87 13.54 32.59
CA PRO A 556 -3.86 14.77 33.38
C PRO A 556 -3.51 16.00 32.53
N ILE A 557 -4.27 16.30 31.48
CA ILE A 557 -4.22 17.64 30.85
C ILE A 557 -5.51 18.35 31.17
N THR A 558 -5.49 19.14 32.26
CA THR A 558 -6.59 20.03 32.62
C THR A 558 -6.32 21.40 32.00
N ILE A 559 -7.11 21.77 30.97
CA ILE A 559 -7.09 23.12 30.42
C ILE A 559 -8.34 23.85 30.93
N PRO A 560 -8.21 24.91 31.74
CA PRO A 560 -9.36 25.66 32.20
C PRO A 560 -9.86 26.56 31.06
N THR A 561 -10.91 26.13 30.37
CA THR A 561 -11.69 26.98 29.48
C THR A 561 -12.75 27.75 30.29
N GLN A 562 -12.96 29.01 29.93
CA GLN A 562 -13.57 30.05 30.77
C GLN A 562 -15.08 29.86 31.06
N TYR A 563 -15.52 30.51 32.13
CA TYR A 563 -16.78 30.37 32.87
C TYR A 563 -18.06 30.71 32.09
N TRP A 564 -19.11 29.91 32.31
CA TRP A 564 -20.50 30.22 31.93
C TRP A 564 -21.26 30.85 33.10
N THR A 565 -22.00 31.94 32.85
CA THR A 565 -22.95 32.53 33.81
C THR A 565 -24.36 32.56 33.21
N ASN A 566 -24.99 31.41 33.04
CA ASN A 566 -26.44 31.33 32.92
C ASN A 566 -26.94 30.27 33.89
N ASN A 567 -27.99 30.58 34.65
CA ASN A 567 -28.56 29.76 35.74
C ASN A 567 -27.73 29.60 37.02
N CYS A 568 -27.15 30.69 37.55
CA CYS A 568 -26.67 30.70 38.93
C CYS A 568 -25.54 29.71 39.25
N GLN A 569 -24.87 29.15 38.23
CA GLN A 569 -23.81 28.17 38.38
C GLN A 569 -22.66 28.54 37.43
N ALA A 570 -21.44 28.44 37.92
CA ALA A 570 -20.21 28.54 37.15
C ALA A 570 -19.67 27.12 36.95
N CYS A 571 -19.69 26.62 35.71
CA CYS A 571 -19.32 25.24 35.39
C CYS A 571 -17.96 25.16 34.67
N THR A 572 -17.21 24.10 34.95
CA THR A 572 -15.94 23.77 34.32
C THR A 572 -16.01 22.32 33.80
N LEU A 573 -15.68 22.11 32.53
CA LEU A 573 -15.49 20.77 31.95
C LEU A 573 -14.06 20.32 32.28
N ILE A 574 -13.90 19.09 32.77
CA ILE A 574 -12.60 18.51 33.13
C ILE A 574 -12.41 17.23 32.32
N GLY A 575 -11.37 17.20 31.47
CA GLY A 575 -10.92 16.01 30.75
C GLY A 575 -11.51 15.85 29.35
N GLY A 576 -10.67 15.48 28.38
CA GLY A 576 -10.98 15.37 26.95
C GLY A 576 -12.03 14.32 26.54
N ILE A 577 -12.69 13.67 27.50
CA ILE A 577 -13.96 12.95 27.31
C ILE A 577 -14.69 13.03 28.67
N ALA A 578 -15.62 13.97 28.84
CA ALA A 578 -16.41 14.05 30.06
C ALA A 578 -17.84 14.51 29.82
N ASP A 579 -18.77 13.57 29.99
CA ASP A 579 -20.23 13.77 29.99
C ASP A 579 -20.74 14.57 31.21
N ALA A 580 -19.84 15.09 32.06
CA ALA A 580 -20.20 15.70 33.35
C ALA A 580 -19.43 17.01 33.62
N ALA A 581 -20.14 18.13 33.56
CA ALA A 581 -19.62 19.43 33.98
C ALA A 581 -19.55 19.56 35.51
N THR A 582 -18.45 20.10 36.04
CA THR A 582 -18.34 20.43 37.47
C THR A 582 -18.83 21.86 37.69
N CYS A 583 -19.97 22.03 38.35
CA CYS A 583 -20.62 23.33 38.53
C CYS A 583 -20.55 23.84 39.98
N THR A 584 -20.17 25.11 40.15
CA THR A 584 -20.15 25.83 41.42
C THR A 584 -21.30 26.83 41.48
N SER A 585 -22.17 26.72 42.49
CA SER A 585 -23.32 27.62 42.63
C SER A 585 -22.90 29.03 43.05
N VAL A 586 -23.40 30.05 42.36
CA VAL A 586 -23.24 31.47 42.71
C VAL A 586 -24.19 31.79 43.87
N GLY A 587 -23.64 32.20 45.01
CA GLY A 587 -24.42 32.49 46.22
C GLY A 587 -25.53 33.51 45.98
N GLY A 588 -26.77 33.17 46.38
CA GLY A 588 -27.95 34.04 46.26
C GLY A 588 -28.80 33.83 45.01
N CYS A 589 -28.48 32.85 44.17
CA CYS A 589 -29.16 32.59 42.90
C CYS A 589 -29.60 31.11 42.85
N THR A 590 -30.85 30.82 42.43
CA THR A 590 -31.43 29.46 42.41
C THR A 590 -31.56 28.96 40.96
N PRO A 591 -30.92 27.85 40.56
CA PRO A 591 -30.99 27.36 39.18
C PRO A 591 -32.41 26.89 38.83
N THR A 592 -32.93 27.28 37.67
CA THR A 592 -34.27 26.89 37.18
C THR A 592 -34.26 25.72 36.20
N SER A 593 -33.09 25.30 35.71
CA SER A 593 -32.91 24.11 34.87
C SER A 593 -31.46 23.58 34.92
N ALA A 594 -31.26 22.30 34.55
CA ALA A 594 -29.94 21.67 34.49
C ALA A 594 -29.04 22.38 33.45
N PRO A 595 -27.75 22.63 33.78
CA PRO A 595 -26.81 23.27 32.85
C PRO A 595 -26.63 22.37 31.62
N LYS A 596 -26.84 22.94 30.43
CA LYS A 596 -26.49 22.31 29.16
C LYS A 596 -25.23 22.98 28.63
N PRO A 597 -24.22 22.23 28.14
CA PRO A 597 -23.08 22.83 27.46
C PRO A 597 -23.61 23.62 26.27
N VAL A 598 -23.25 24.90 26.21
CA VAL A 598 -23.66 25.78 25.10
C VAL A 598 -22.64 25.67 23.96
N LEU A 599 -21.37 25.42 24.25
CA LEU A 599 -20.32 25.17 23.26
C LEU A 599 -19.35 24.10 23.80
N ALA A 600 -19.05 23.09 23.00
CA ALA A 600 -18.06 22.05 23.28
C ALA A 600 -17.05 22.01 22.12
N ILE A 601 -15.77 21.90 22.44
CA ILE A 601 -14.68 21.72 21.47
C ILE A 601 -13.94 20.45 21.85
N GLU A 602 -13.83 19.53 20.91
CA GLU A 602 -13.09 18.29 21.00
C GLU A 602 -11.89 18.39 20.05
N ILE A 603 -10.73 17.95 20.50
CA ILE A 603 -9.50 17.93 19.69
C ILE A 603 -8.99 16.49 19.63
N SER A 604 -8.51 16.10 18.46
CA SER A 604 -7.90 14.79 18.23
C SER A 604 -6.64 14.60 19.07
N ASN A 605 -6.32 13.34 19.36
CA ASN A 605 -5.07 12.92 20.00
C ASN A 605 -3.92 12.76 19.00
N ASN A 606 -4.21 12.73 17.69
CA ASN A 606 -3.18 12.76 16.66
C ASN A 606 -2.60 14.18 16.56
N SER A 607 -1.33 14.28 16.16
CA SER A 607 -0.60 15.54 16.14
C SER A 607 0.13 15.74 14.82
N ILE A 608 0.11 16.96 14.30
CA ILE A 608 0.86 17.41 13.15
C ILE A 608 1.92 18.46 13.57
N PRO A 609 3.07 18.54 12.89
CA PRO A 609 4.09 19.55 13.18
C PRO A 609 3.65 20.89 12.62
N ILE A 610 3.76 21.96 13.38
CA ILE A 610 3.30 23.29 12.96
C ILE A 610 4.34 24.39 13.18
N GLY A 611 5.60 23.97 13.34
CA GLY A 611 6.71 24.90 13.55
C GLY A 611 6.59 25.65 14.87
N ASN A 612 7.08 26.88 14.90
CA ASN A 612 6.95 27.75 16.07
C ASN A 612 5.61 28.49 16.05
N ALA A 613 4.66 28.02 16.86
CA ALA A 613 3.33 28.60 16.95
C ALA A 613 3.27 29.97 17.66
N ASP A 614 4.29 30.30 18.45
CA ASP A 614 4.31 31.48 19.32
C ASP A 614 5.15 32.65 18.74
N ASN A 615 6.09 32.38 17.80
CA ASN A 615 7.01 33.41 17.27
C ASN A 615 6.62 34.03 15.91
N PHE A 616 5.45 33.71 15.35
CA PHE A 616 4.83 34.53 14.29
C PHE A 616 3.96 35.62 14.95
N ASP A 617 4.59 36.77 15.30
CA ASP A 617 3.95 37.95 15.91
C ASP A 617 3.15 37.63 17.20
N ASP A 618 3.81 37.02 18.21
CA ASP A 618 3.20 36.56 19.48
C ASP A 618 2.03 35.56 19.28
N GLY A 619 2.11 34.69 18.26
CA GLY A 619 1.09 33.71 17.89
C GLY A 619 -0.22 34.33 17.38
N LYS A 620 -0.24 35.64 17.11
CA LYS A 620 -1.45 36.32 16.58
C LYS A 620 -1.66 36.05 15.10
N ASP A 621 -0.62 35.93 14.30
CA ASP A 621 -0.77 35.76 12.86
C ASP A 621 -1.34 34.40 12.52
N LEU A 622 -0.80 33.30 13.07
CA LEU A 622 -1.28 31.96 12.71
C LEU A 622 -2.76 31.73 13.08
N ARG A 623 -3.19 32.14 14.27
CA ARG A 623 -4.61 32.07 14.66
C ARG A 623 -5.49 33.01 13.83
N THR A 624 -5.03 34.23 13.57
CA THR A 624 -5.82 35.21 12.82
C THR A 624 -5.93 34.80 11.36
N ASP A 625 -4.87 34.26 10.78
CA ASP A 625 -4.81 33.72 9.43
C ASP A 625 -5.73 32.51 9.30
N PHE A 626 -5.66 31.54 10.21
CA PHE A 626 -6.61 30.42 10.18
C PHE A 626 -8.05 30.86 10.37
N TYR A 627 -8.31 31.76 11.32
CA TYR A 627 -9.66 32.27 11.51
C TYR A 627 -10.18 32.97 10.24
N THR A 628 -9.33 33.78 9.58
CA THR A 628 -9.68 34.50 8.35
C THR A 628 -9.88 33.55 7.18
N GLN A 629 -9.01 32.55 7.00
CA GLN A 629 -9.13 31.57 5.93
C GLN A 629 -10.35 30.67 6.12
N LEU A 630 -10.63 30.23 7.35
CA LEU A 630 -11.84 29.48 7.67
C LEU A 630 -13.11 30.30 7.45
N GLN A 631 -13.09 31.60 7.78
CA GLN A 631 -14.21 32.49 7.46
C GLN A 631 -14.45 32.62 5.94
N ASN A 632 -13.39 32.55 5.12
CA ASN A 632 -13.53 32.62 3.66
C ASN A 632 -14.22 31.38 3.08
N ILE A 633 -13.91 30.18 3.60
CA ILE A 633 -14.55 28.93 3.16
C ILE A 633 -15.91 28.68 3.82
N CYS A 634 -16.24 29.41 4.88
CA CYS A 634 -17.54 29.36 5.57
C CYS A 634 -18.35 30.65 5.34
N PRO A 635 -18.95 30.87 4.15
CA PRO A 635 -19.53 32.15 3.78
C PRO A 635 -20.77 32.54 4.61
N ASP A 636 -21.01 33.84 4.77
CA ASP A 636 -22.16 34.41 5.50
C ASP A 636 -23.52 34.03 4.91
N SER A 637 -23.55 33.68 3.63
CA SER A 637 -24.78 33.35 2.88
C SER A 637 -25.18 31.88 2.96
N SER A 638 -24.41 31.05 3.66
CA SER A 638 -24.61 29.61 3.77
C SER A 638 -24.81 29.21 5.24
N ASP A 639 -25.48 28.10 5.48
CA ASP A 639 -25.58 27.43 6.77
C ASP A 639 -24.51 26.34 6.95
N HIS A 640 -23.58 26.21 5.99
CA HIS A 640 -22.46 25.27 6.00
C HIS A 640 -21.24 25.89 5.29
N CYS A 641 -20.06 25.40 5.64
CA CYS A 641 -18.81 25.69 4.92
C CYS A 641 -18.70 24.88 3.62
N ASP A 642 -17.91 25.37 2.68
CA ASP A 642 -17.57 24.65 1.46
C ASP A 642 -16.50 23.58 1.76
N SER A 643 -16.92 22.32 1.85
CA SER A 643 -16.03 21.19 2.14
C SER A 643 -15.10 20.81 0.98
N THR A 644 -15.28 21.43 -0.20
CA THR A 644 -14.40 21.21 -1.37
C THR A 644 -13.24 22.18 -1.43
N GLN A 645 -13.25 23.24 -0.61
CA GLN A 645 -12.18 24.22 -0.54
C GLN A 645 -11.22 23.94 0.63
N THR A 646 -9.95 24.21 0.38
CA THR A 646 -8.88 24.13 1.38
C THR A 646 -8.44 25.53 1.75
N ALA A 647 -8.42 25.83 3.04
CA ALA A 647 -7.79 27.02 3.58
C ALA A 647 -6.30 26.73 3.75
N GLU A 648 -5.42 27.54 3.16
CA GLU A 648 -3.97 27.33 3.23
C GLU A 648 -3.27 28.51 3.91
N VAL A 649 -2.32 28.21 4.80
CA VAL A 649 -1.37 29.18 5.35
C VAL A 649 0.03 28.72 4.94
N HIS A 650 0.69 29.54 4.14
CA HIS A 650 2.00 29.26 3.57
C HIS A 650 3.12 29.83 4.42
N GLY A 651 4.32 29.27 4.27
CA GLY A 651 5.54 29.83 4.84
C GLY A 651 5.67 29.56 6.33
N ILE A 652 5.11 28.45 6.80
CA ILE A 652 5.25 28.00 8.19
C ILE A 652 6.61 27.32 8.29
N PRO A 653 7.55 27.86 9.08
CA PRO A 653 8.86 27.27 9.16
C PRO A 653 8.80 26.02 10.05
N ILE A 654 9.23 24.89 9.52
CA ILE A 654 9.31 23.60 10.20
C ILE A 654 10.77 23.16 10.20
N ILE A 655 11.22 22.56 11.29
CA ILE A 655 12.55 21.93 11.34
C ILE A 655 12.37 20.48 10.92
N ILE A 656 13.06 20.10 9.84
CA ILE A 656 13.05 18.75 9.25
C ILE A 656 14.49 18.23 9.37
N GLY A 657 14.71 17.31 10.32
CA GLY A 657 16.06 16.88 10.70
C GLY A 657 16.85 18.03 11.33
N GLU A 658 17.96 18.42 10.72
CA GLU A 658 18.77 19.58 11.13
C GLU A 658 18.52 20.83 10.29
N GLU A 659 17.61 20.82 9.31
CA GLU A 659 17.37 21.95 8.39
C GLU A 659 16.00 22.61 8.64
N VAL A 660 15.87 23.88 8.25
CA VAL A 660 14.59 24.61 8.30
C VAL A 660 13.96 24.62 6.91
N ASP A 661 12.75 24.10 6.81
CA ASP A 661 11.92 24.18 5.62
C ASP A 661 10.68 25.09 5.85
N PHE A 662 10.04 25.53 4.78
CA PHE A 662 8.87 26.43 4.83
C PHE A 662 7.67 25.79 4.16
N GLU A 663 6.72 25.35 4.98
CA GLU A 663 5.67 24.45 4.55
C GLU A 663 4.30 25.13 4.46
N VAL A 664 3.34 24.38 3.92
CA VAL A 664 1.93 24.80 3.79
C VAL A 664 1.07 24.00 4.75
N LEU A 665 0.43 24.71 5.69
CA LEU A 665 -0.59 24.12 6.55
C LEU A 665 -1.96 24.34 5.92
N SER A 666 -2.59 23.23 5.56
CA SER A 666 -3.87 23.13 4.89
C SER A 666 -4.97 22.73 5.89
N LEU A 667 -6.12 23.39 5.81
CA LEU A 667 -7.29 23.15 6.64
C LEU A 667 -8.49 22.84 5.75
N VAL A 668 -9.24 21.80 6.11
CA VAL A 668 -10.45 21.39 5.41
C VAL A 668 -11.58 21.27 6.42
N VAL A 669 -12.71 21.93 6.14
CA VAL A 669 -13.94 21.69 6.91
C VAL A 669 -14.63 20.47 6.32
N GLN A 670 -14.53 19.33 6.99
CA GLN A 670 -15.09 18.06 6.49
C GLN A 670 -16.61 18.07 6.53
N ASP A 671 -17.18 18.62 7.61
CA ASP A 671 -18.62 18.74 7.81
C ASP A 671 -18.95 19.96 8.68
N SER A 672 -20.09 20.62 8.42
CA SER A 672 -20.52 21.76 9.23
C SER A 672 -22.00 22.11 9.06
N HIS A 673 -22.58 22.63 10.14
CA HIS A 673 -23.88 23.29 10.14
C HIS A 673 -23.89 24.44 11.13
N TYR A 674 -24.48 25.58 10.78
CA TYR A 674 -24.72 26.69 11.69
C TYR A 674 -25.97 27.50 11.34
N SER A 675 -26.76 27.82 12.35
CA SER A 675 -28.04 28.54 12.23
C SER A 675 -27.88 30.03 11.98
N SER A 676 -26.70 30.60 12.25
CA SER A 676 -26.41 32.02 12.01
C SER A 676 -24.92 32.30 11.83
N LYS A 677 -24.60 33.45 11.23
CA LYS A 677 -23.22 34.00 11.16
C LYS A 677 -22.58 34.09 12.54
N ASP A 678 -23.33 34.52 13.55
CA ASP A 678 -22.84 34.66 14.92
C ASP A 678 -22.47 33.30 15.53
N ASP A 679 -23.24 32.25 15.24
CA ASP A 679 -22.97 30.90 15.73
C ASP A 679 -21.74 30.29 15.06
N ARG A 680 -21.60 30.49 13.74
CA ARG A 680 -20.39 30.14 12.99
C ARG A 680 -19.15 30.81 13.57
N ASP A 681 -19.18 32.14 13.70
CA ASP A 681 -18.03 32.93 14.15
C ASP A 681 -17.62 32.54 15.59
N ARG A 682 -18.59 32.17 16.45
CA ARG A 682 -18.31 31.63 17.79
C ARG A 682 -17.63 30.26 17.74
N MET A 683 -18.12 29.34 16.91
CA MET A 683 -17.49 28.01 16.76
C MET A 683 -16.07 28.12 16.22
N LEU A 684 -15.86 28.90 15.15
CA LEU A 684 -14.54 29.14 14.56
C LEU A 684 -13.58 29.76 15.58
N ALA A 685 -14.01 30.81 16.28
CA ALA A 685 -13.16 31.48 17.26
C ALA A 685 -12.76 30.56 18.42
N ALA A 686 -13.67 29.71 18.88
CA ALA A 686 -13.41 28.76 19.96
C ALA A 686 -12.56 27.57 19.52
N ALA A 687 -12.80 27.03 18.33
CA ALA A 687 -11.99 25.96 17.73
C ALA A 687 -10.53 26.43 17.61
N MET A 688 -10.30 27.57 16.97
CA MET A 688 -8.93 28.10 16.78
C MET A 688 -8.25 28.49 18.09
N ALA A 689 -8.99 29.05 19.06
CA ALA A 689 -8.44 29.35 20.38
C ALA A 689 -8.03 28.08 21.14
N THR A 690 -8.85 27.03 21.08
CA THR A 690 -8.59 25.75 21.74
C THR A 690 -7.39 25.05 21.12
N TRP A 691 -7.33 25.03 19.79
CA TRP A 691 -6.19 24.48 19.06
C TRP A 691 -4.89 25.20 19.40
N GLN A 692 -4.86 26.54 19.29
CA GLN A 692 -3.68 27.32 19.67
C GLN A 692 -3.24 27.06 21.12
N GLN A 693 -4.20 26.91 22.03
CA GLN A 693 -3.90 26.60 23.43
C GLN A 693 -3.34 25.18 23.62
N ALA A 694 -3.77 24.20 22.83
CA ALA A 694 -3.21 22.86 22.83
C ALA A 694 -1.79 22.83 22.25
N VAL A 695 -1.61 23.58 21.17
CA VAL A 695 -0.34 23.78 20.47
C VAL A 695 0.72 24.38 21.37
N SER A 696 0.44 25.49 22.05
CA SER A 696 1.39 26.16 22.96
C SER A 696 1.84 25.30 24.15
N LYS A 697 1.17 24.15 24.39
CA LYS A 697 1.55 23.18 25.43
C LYS A 697 2.36 22.01 24.89
N SER A 698 2.47 21.89 23.57
CA SER A 698 3.08 20.77 22.86
C SER A 698 4.27 21.27 22.04
N CYS A 699 5.14 22.05 22.68
CA CYS A 699 6.32 22.66 22.08
C CYS A 699 7.61 22.16 22.74
N LYS A 700 8.65 21.88 21.95
CA LYS A 700 9.98 21.48 22.41
C LYS A 700 11.04 22.39 21.76
N GLU A 701 12.05 22.77 22.52
CA GLU A 701 13.26 23.39 21.97
C GLU A 701 14.08 22.33 21.24
N VAL A 702 14.42 22.60 19.99
CA VAL A 702 15.19 21.72 19.09
C VAL A 702 16.38 22.51 18.54
N GLU A 703 17.53 21.84 18.42
CA GLU A 703 18.73 22.41 17.80
C GLU A 703 18.67 22.15 16.28
N TYR A 704 19.00 23.14 15.47
CA TYR A 704 19.06 23.03 14.01
C TYR A 704 20.28 23.76 13.46
N HIS A 705 20.67 23.41 12.24
CA HIS A 705 21.80 23.97 11.51
C HIS A 705 21.33 24.84 10.33
N ASP A 706 21.97 25.99 10.13
CA ASP A 706 21.86 26.78 8.89
C ASP A 706 23.26 27.22 8.44
N ASP A 707 23.42 27.44 7.15
CA ASP A 707 24.66 27.95 6.58
C ASP A 707 24.91 29.39 7.08
N GLU A 708 26.16 29.71 7.47
CA GLU A 708 26.52 31.09 7.82
C GLU A 708 26.17 32.03 6.64
N PRO A 709 25.35 33.08 6.86
CA PRO A 709 24.93 33.95 5.76
C PRO A 709 26.14 34.67 5.15
N ASP A 710 26.25 34.65 3.82
CA ASP A 710 27.38 35.20 3.03
C ASP A 710 27.74 36.69 3.31
N VAL A 711 26.93 37.41 4.07
CA VAL A 711 26.97 38.88 4.23
C VAL A 711 27.37 39.38 5.62
N GLY A 712 27.81 38.53 6.54
CA GLY A 712 28.31 38.99 7.85
C GLY A 712 29.17 37.96 8.57
N SER A 713 30.17 38.41 9.34
CA SER A 713 30.96 37.53 10.19
C SER A 713 30.14 37.12 11.43
N GLY A 714 29.68 35.87 11.47
CA GLY A 714 29.00 35.24 12.59
C GLY A 714 27.61 34.70 12.23
N CYS A 715 27.18 33.70 12.98
CA CYS A 715 25.94 32.95 12.77
C CYS A 715 24.63 33.76 12.81
N GLY A 716 24.61 35.04 13.17
CA GLY A 716 23.34 35.77 13.30
C GLY A 716 22.36 35.09 14.26
N ASN A 717 21.05 35.31 14.06
CA ASN A 717 20.01 34.75 14.94
C ASN A 717 19.34 33.48 14.38
N GLY A 718 19.70 33.03 13.18
CA GLY A 718 19.08 31.87 12.52
C GLY A 718 17.74 32.18 11.85
N ALA A 719 17.34 31.30 10.92
CA ALA A 719 16.12 31.45 10.11
C ALA A 719 14.82 31.58 10.93
N LEU A 720 14.74 31.00 12.13
CA LEU A 720 13.52 30.96 12.94
C LEU A 720 13.28 32.17 13.84
N VAL A 721 14.28 33.04 14.02
CA VAL A 721 14.22 34.07 15.07
C VAL A 721 13.81 35.44 14.55
N ASN A 722 13.79 35.73 13.23
CA ASN A 722 13.56 37.13 12.84
C ASN A 722 13.06 37.56 11.45
N GLN A 723 12.62 36.70 10.52
CA GLN A 723 12.12 37.25 9.23
C GLN A 723 10.95 36.47 8.63
N SER A 724 9.82 37.17 8.46
CA SER A 724 8.80 36.77 7.48
C SER A 724 9.47 36.71 6.09
N PRO A 725 9.51 35.53 5.43
CA PRO A 725 10.26 35.32 4.20
C PRO A 725 9.74 36.17 3.02
N PHE A 726 8.58 36.81 3.16
CA PHE A 726 7.90 37.54 2.09
C PHE A 726 8.30 39.00 1.92
N THR A 727 9.08 39.59 2.85
CA THR A 727 9.42 41.03 2.76
C THR A 727 10.84 41.34 2.31
N ASP A 728 11.75 40.37 2.26
CA ASP A 728 13.11 40.59 1.73
C ASP A 728 13.33 39.93 0.36
N PRO A 729 13.35 40.70 -0.75
CA PRO A 729 13.70 40.18 -2.08
C PRO A 729 15.13 39.58 -2.16
N GLN A 730 15.93 39.61 -1.08
CA GLN A 730 17.18 38.85 -1.00
C GLN A 730 16.99 37.33 -0.77
N ASN A 731 15.89 36.86 -0.17
CA ASN A 731 15.70 35.40 0.01
C ASN A 731 15.43 34.67 -1.30
N ASN A 732 14.82 35.32 -2.30
CA ASN A 732 14.75 34.80 -3.67
C ASN A 732 16.13 34.69 -4.36
N ARG A 733 17.20 35.25 -3.79
CA ARG A 733 18.58 35.04 -4.26
C ARG A 733 19.26 33.81 -3.63
N ARG A 734 18.76 33.23 -2.54
CA ARG A 734 19.27 31.94 -2.01
C ARG A 734 19.02 30.78 -2.99
N ALA A 735 18.00 30.86 -3.85
CA ALA A 735 17.79 29.90 -4.95
C ALA A 735 18.77 30.09 -6.14
N ALA A 736 19.47 31.22 -6.21
CA ALA A 736 20.51 31.48 -7.20
C ALA A 736 21.91 31.31 -6.59
N ARG A 737 22.15 30.20 -5.87
CA ARG A 737 23.51 29.84 -5.43
C ARG A 737 24.42 29.71 -6.66
N CYS A 738 25.52 30.44 -6.67
CA CYS A 738 26.59 30.29 -7.65
C CYS A 738 27.11 28.85 -7.58
N LYS A 739 26.98 28.09 -8.68
CA LYS A 739 27.33 26.66 -8.76
C LYS A 739 28.80 26.36 -8.45
N ASP A 740 29.66 27.39 -8.43
CA ASP A 740 31.12 27.30 -8.29
C ASP A 740 31.72 28.09 -7.11
N CYS A 741 30.91 28.59 -6.16
CA CYS A 741 31.48 29.20 -4.95
C CYS A 741 32.00 28.11 -4.00
N PRO A 742 33.19 28.28 -3.38
CA PRO A 742 33.64 27.41 -2.30
C PRO A 742 32.57 27.40 -1.21
N ARG A 743 32.04 26.22 -0.88
CA ARG A 743 31.17 26.09 0.30
C ARG A 743 32.01 26.51 1.51
N ASN A 744 31.56 27.55 2.21
CA ASN A 744 32.06 27.79 3.55
C ASN A 744 31.46 26.67 4.40
N ASP A 745 32.29 25.73 4.86
CA ASP A 745 31.87 24.61 5.72
C ASP A 745 31.50 25.06 7.15
N HIS A 746 31.20 26.35 7.34
CA HIS A 746 30.80 26.92 8.62
C HIS A 746 29.30 26.78 8.79
N GLN A 747 28.89 25.63 9.34
CA GLN A 747 27.53 25.42 9.84
C GLN A 747 27.34 26.13 11.18
N CYS A 748 26.22 26.82 11.30
CA CYS A 748 25.83 27.53 12.50
C CYS A 748 24.72 26.76 13.22
N ARG A 749 24.87 26.60 14.54
CA ARG A 749 23.89 25.95 15.41
C ARG A 749 22.93 26.98 16.01
N TYR A 750 21.65 26.70 15.91
CA TYR A 750 20.56 27.54 16.41
C TYR A 750 19.60 26.69 17.23
N ASN A 751 18.90 27.33 18.17
CA ASN A 751 17.78 26.71 18.85
C ASN A 751 16.49 27.28 18.27
N GLY A 752 15.56 26.40 17.94
CA GLY A 752 14.21 26.72 17.53
C GLY A 752 13.18 26.03 18.42
N THR A 753 11.99 26.60 18.50
CA THR A 753 10.85 25.92 19.13
C THR A 753 10.04 25.21 18.05
N LEU A 754 9.88 23.89 18.18
CA LEU A 754 9.01 23.09 17.33
C LEU A 754 7.77 22.67 18.14
N CYS A 755 6.59 23.04 17.64
CA CYS A 755 5.31 22.72 18.24
C CYS A 755 4.54 21.71 17.39
N THR A 756 3.66 20.96 18.05
CA THR A 756 2.69 20.08 17.40
C THR A 756 1.26 20.51 17.72
N GLY A 757 0.35 20.36 16.76
CA GLY A 757 -1.07 20.67 16.90
C GLY A 757 -1.96 19.48 16.56
N ALA A 758 -3.17 19.46 17.10
CA ALA A 758 -4.12 18.40 16.78
C ALA A 758 -4.47 18.41 15.28
N ASP A 759 -4.59 17.22 14.68
CA ASP A 759 -4.93 17.07 13.26
C ASP A 759 -6.43 17.25 12.97
N HIS A 760 -7.29 17.15 13.98
CA HIS A 760 -8.74 17.36 13.87
C HIS A 760 -9.29 18.14 15.07
N ILE A 761 -10.30 18.97 14.81
CA ILE A 761 -11.09 19.68 15.81
C ILE A 761 -12.57 19.53 15.48
N HIS A 762 -13.36 19.11 16.46
CA HIS A 762 -14.80 19.06 16.38
C HIS A 762 -15.43 20.09 17.33
N ALA A 763 -16.26 20.99 16.82
CA ALA A 763 -16.96 22.02 17.57
C ALA A 763 -18.47 21.77 17.54
N ASN A 764 -19.13 21.83 18.70
CA ASN A 764 -20.58 21.70 18.85
C ASN A 764 -21.16 22.87 19.62
N LEU A 765 -22.14 23.58 19.05
CA LEU A 765 -22.82 24.72 19.66
C LEU A 765 -24.33 24.46 19.74
N ALA A 766 -24.86 24.48 20.95
CA ALA A 766 -26.27 24.21 21.20
C ALA A 766 -27.16 25.32 20.62
N GLY A 767 -28.19 24.93 19.88
CA GLY A 767 -29.20 25.83 19.35
C GLY A 767 -30.58 25.61 19.98
N SER A 768 -31.61 26.23 19.38
CA SER A 768 -33.00 26.14 19.82
C SER A 768 -33.63 24.74 19.67
N SER A 769 -33.13 23.95 18.74
CA SER A 769 -33.61 22.63 18.32
C SER A 769 -32.86 21.49 19.01
N GLY A 770 -31.65 21.71 19.51
CA GLY A 770 -30.87 20.69 20.20
C GLY A 770 -29.43 21.07 20.53
N PRO A 771 -28.72 20.23 21.32
CA PRO A 771 -27.33 20.46 21.71
C PRO A 771 -26.32 20.31 20.56
N TYR A 772 -26.73 19.70 19.44
CA TYR A 772 -25.92 19.47 18.24
C TYR A 772 -26.52 20.18 17.01
N GLU A 773 -27.30 21.26 17.22
CA GLU A 773 -27.89 22.00 16.11
C GLU A 773 -26.82 22.66 15.25
N ASN A 774 -25.77 23.20 15.87
CA ASN A 774 -24.63 23.75 15.16
C ASN A 774 -23.42 22.88 15.44
N TYR A 775 -22.68 22.52 14.39
CA TYR A 775 -21.45 21.74 14.51
C TYR A 775 -20.45 22.10 13.41
N MET A 776 -19.18 21.77 13.63
CA MET A 776 -18.11 21.97 12.65
C MET A 776 -16.97 20.98 12.91
N ASP A 777 -16.51 20.30 11.86
CA ASP A 777 -15.37 19.39 11.87
C ASP A 777 -14.26 19.94 10.97
N ILE A 778 -13.09 20.22 11.56
CA ILE A 778 -11.95 20.86 10.90
C ILE A 778 -10.78 19.89 10.94
N ALA A 779 -10.32 19.44 9.78
CA ALA A 779 -9.10 18.68 9.61
C ALA A 779 -7.93 19.59 9.23
N PHE A 780 -6.75 19.28 9.76
CA PHE A 780 -5.49 19.95 9.49
C PHE A 780 -4.53 18.97 8.83
N SER A 781 -3.78 19.44 7.84
CA SER A 781 -2.74 18.67 7.16
C SER A 781 -1.58 19.57 6.81
N VAL A 782 -0.36 19.05 6.88
CA VAL A 782 0.86 19.76 6.46
C VAL A 782 1.32 19.09 5.17
N LYS A 783 1.49 19.87 4.11
CA LYS A 783 2.16 19.38 2.91
C LYS A 783 3.66 19.54 3.15
N LEU A 784 4.40 18.43 3.15
CA LEU A 784 5.87 18.42 3.21
C LEU A 784 6.40 18.13 1.80
N ASP A 785 7.27 18.98 1.27
CA ASP A 785 7.92 18.77 -0.03
C ASP A 785 9.15 17.83 0.10
N GLY A 786 8.95 16.56 0.46
CA GLY A 786 10.07 15.59 0.55
C GLY A 786 9.85 14.42 1.51
N VAL A 787 10.87 13.56 1.64
CA VAL A 787 10.86 12.40 2.55
C VAL A 787 10.80 12.88 4.01
N SER A 788 9.79 12.43 4.75
CA SER A 788 9.50 12.79 6.14
C SER A 788 10.71 12.61 7.08
N ALA A 789 11.33 13.71 7.55
CA ALA A 789 12.12 13.70 8.79
C ALA A 789 11.22 13.83 10.05
N PHE A 790 9.90 13.80 9.86
CA PHE A 790 8.89 13.84 10.91
C PHE A 790 8.88 12.52 11.72
N ASP A 791 9.24 11.42 11.07
CA ASP A 791 9.40 10.10 11.68
C ASP A 791 10.43 10.15 12.81
N GLU A 792 11.55 10.85 12.61
CA GLU A 792 12.66 10.92 13.56
C GLU A 792 12.32 11.78 14.80
N PHE A 793 11.57 12.88 14.62
CA PHE A 793 11.13 13.74 15.72
C PHE A 793 10.03 13.11 16.59
N ILE A 794 9.03 12.46 15.97
CA ILE A 794 7.99 11.71 16.69
C ILE A 794 8.63 10.56 17.47
N CYS A 795 9.61 9.86 16.89
CA CYS A 795 10.37 8.83 17.60
C CYS A 795 11.04 9.42 18.86
N GLU A 796 11.75 10.54 18.75
CA GLU A 796 12.48 11.08 19.89
C GLU A 796 11.56 11.59 21.02
N VAL A 797 10.42 12.20 20.69
CA VAL A 797 9.46 12.72 21.67
C VAL A 797 8.59 11.60 22.24
N ALA A 798 8.17 10.63 21.43
CA ALA A 798 7.41 9.46 21.87
C ALA A 798 8.27 8.51 22.68
N VAL A 799 9.54 8.28 22.32
CA VAL A 799 10.47 7.46 23.12
C VAL A 799 10.72 8.12 24.47
N ASN A 800 11.02 9.42 24.53
CA ASN A 800 11.22 10.10 25.82
C ASN A 800 9.93 10.13 26.66
N GLY A 801 8.76 10.37 26.04
CA GLY A 801 7.47 10.34 26.72
C GLY A 801 7.04 8.94 27.17
N LEU A 802 7.28 7.90 26.37
CA LEU A 802 7.01 6.50 26.69
C LEU A 802 8.00 5.97 27.72
N ASN A 803 9.25 6.43 27.74
CA ASN A 803 10.24 6.05 28.73
C ASN A 803 9.88 6.68 30.09
N ASP A 804 9.51 7.97 30.11
CA ASP A 804 9.00 8.64 31.32
C ASP A 804 7.69 8.02 31.82
N LEU A 805 6.80 7.62 30.91
CA LEU A 805 5.53 6.96 31.21
C LEU A 805 5.72 5.49 31.63
N ALA A 806 6.63 4.74 31.03
CA ALA A 806 6.97 3.36 31.40
C ALA A 806 7.66 3.32 32.77
N MET A 807 8.55 4.28 33.05
CA MET A 807 9.11 4.48 34.39
C MET A 807 8.06 4.90 35.43
N ALA A 808 6.99 5.59 35.01
CA ALA A 808 5.90 6.00 35.89
C ALA A 808 4.81 4.91 36.12
N ILE A 809 4.58 4.02 35.15
CA ILE A 809 3.48 3.04 35.17
C ILE A 809 3.94 1.62 35.56
N ALA A 810 5.16 1.21 35.20
CA ALA A 810 5.64 -0.15 35.42
C ALA A 810 7.19 -0.21 35.61
N PRO A 811 7.73 0.35 36.69
CA PRO A 811 9.18 0.36 36.95
C PRO A 811 9.80 -1.05 37.09
N GLU A 812 8.98 -2.08 37.32
CA GLU A 812 9.41 -3.49 37.33
C GLU A 812 9.78 -4.08 35.95
N LEU A 813 9.50 -3.39 34.83
CA LEU A 813 9.93 -3.82 33.49
C LEU A 813 11.36 -3.35 33.13
N ALA A 814 11.98 -2.48 33.94
CA ALA A 814 13.36 -2.02 33.78
C ALA A 814 14.38 -3.03 34.34
N GLY A 815 14.17 -4.32 34.09
CA GLY A 815 15.15 -5.35 34.38
C GLY A 815 16.38 -5.21 33.45
N PRO A 816 17.60 -5.48 33.93
CA PRO A 816 18.85 -5.08 33.27
C PRO A 816 19.14 -5.70 31.88
N ASP A 817 18.24 -6.49 31.27
CA ASP A 817 18.52 -7.22 30.03
C ASP A 817 17.34 -7.28 29.03
N ILE A 818 16.30 -6.41 29.08
CA ILE A 818 15.12 -6.54 28.18
C ILE A 818 14.76 -5.30 27.34
N MET A 819 15.45 -4.17 27.47
CA MET A 819 15.25 -3.03 26.55
C MET A 819 16.60 -2.50 26.09
N GLU A 820 17.17 -3.12 25.06
CA GLU A 820 18.17 -2.45 24.24
C GLU A 820 17.43 -1.38 23.41
N ASP A 821 18.02 -0.17 23.27
CA ASP A 821 17.49 0.98 22.52
C ASP A 821 16.94 0.63 21.12
N ILE A 822 17.35 -0.51 20.56
CA ILE A 822 16.95 -1.07 19.27
C ILE A 822 15.45 -1.45 19.22
N ASP A 823 14.84 -1.95 20.30
CA ASP A 823 13.46 -2.45 20.26
C ASP A 823 12.41 -1.33 20.37
N LEU A 824 12.73 -0.22 21.05
CA LEU A 824 11.87 0.98 21.03
C LEU A 824 12.01 1.75 19.72
N GLN A 825 13.22 1.80 19.16
CA GLN A 825 13.47 2.42 17.86
C GLN A 825 12.77 1.64 16.73
N ALA A 826 12.75 0.31 16.78
CA ALA A 826 11.98 -0.54 15.85
C ALA A 826 10.45 -0.40 16.02
N ALA A 827 9.96 -0.22 17.25
CA ALA A 827 8.55 0.06 17.50
C ALA A 827 8.12 1.45 16.99
N CYS A 828 9.03 2.43 17.05
CA CYS A 828 8.78 3.76 16.55
C CYS A 828 8.94 3.87 15.02
N GLU A 829 9.88 3.15 14.40
CA GLU A 829 9.94 2.96 12.93
C GLU A 829 8.66 2.31 12.37
N SER A 830 7.99 1.47 13.17
CA SER A 830 6.69 0.89 12.85
C SER A 830 5.50 1.85 13.03
N LEU A 831 5.64 2.92 13.82
CA LEU A 831 4.61 3.96 14.05
C LEU A 831 4.76 5.13 13.07
N ALA A 832 6.01 5.48 12.75
CA ALA A 832 6.40 6.42 11.69
C ALA A 832 5.87 5.97 10.31
N GLY A 833 5.98 4.69 9.98
CA GLY A 833 5.43 4.14 8.73
C GLY A 833 3.90 3.98 8.66
N GLY A 834 3.16 4.62 9.57
CA GLY A 834 1.70 4.56 9.70
C GLY A 834 0.99 5.90 9.90
N LEU A 835 1.71 7.03 9.83
CA LEU A 835 1.20 8.40 9.67
C LEU A 835 1.54 8.89 8.27
#